data_AF-A0A3E2XLK9-F1
#
_entry.id   AF-A0A3E2XLK9-F1
#
_cell.length_a   1.000
_cell.length_b   1.000
_cell.length_c   1.000
_cell.angle_alpha   90.00
_cell.angle_beta   90.00
_cell.angle_gamma   90.00
#
_symmetry.space_group_name_H-M   'P 1'
#
loop_
_entity.id
_entity.type
_entity.pdbx_description
1 polymer ?
#
loop_
_entity_poly.entity_id
_entity_poly.type
_entity_poly.pdbx_seq_one_letter_code
_entity_poly.pdbx_strand_id
1 'polypeptide(L)'
;MRKTAAACCIALLLLSGCGKTAGNVNSDTADSSAVTEQSGSEESAASQSDTDIDSMFTNRDKEVGYDEEKCVAITLSDDGSSCDNTSVAIDGQTITITEEGTYLLSGSLSNGSVVVATDENVKVRLIFNGVVINNDSSAAVYVQSADKVFITLAPDSENMLSNGGTYEAVDDNNIDSVIFSKSDLTLNGSGSLTVTAKAGHGIVSKDDLVITGGTYAITAASQGLSGKDSIRILDGDFAITSGKDALHSENEDNAEKGFVYIAGGNFNLTASVDGISASGNMTLLDGTYTMTTGGGSENGNDHQEGGPGGQGEPGDDMDNPGEDMMTSGERPKGSRGEMSDNDQMMQPSDNSQDGTSSDNSESADNWPTAPSDDQQPSGQMMEQPDKSNEEVETEETTSTKGIKAKGNLIISGGTYTINAADDGIHSNSNITINGGTLAIASGDDGVHADGQVIVNDGTIAISESYEGIEGNEKVLIVGGQITLTSSDDGFNGDTIEISGGHTEIDAEGDGIDANGILTVSGGETYVSGPTGDGNGALDYETDAVITGGILVAAGSSGMAVNFGNNSTQGSVLVNMDRQEAGTDIVLTDASGTELINWQASKKYTSVVISCPGIAQGESYTLKAGTSKTTVTMDSLIYGTGNTMGR
;
A
#
# COMPACT_ATOMS: atom_id res chain seq x y z
N MET A 1 -22.86 -47.12 38.53
CA MET A 1 -21.85 -48.16 38.25
C MET A 1 -20.55 -47.42 37.94
N ARG A 2 -19.58 -47.36 38.87
CA ARG A 2 -18.25 -48.03 38.80
C ARG A 2 -17.58 -47.85 37.43
N LYS A 3 -16.36 -47.35 37.22
CA LYS A 3 -15.15 -46.86 37.94
C LYS A 3 -14.36 -46.08 36.84
N THR A 4 -13.56 -45.06 37.10
CA THR A 4 -12.12 -45.19 37.44
C THR A 4 -11.53 -43.84 37.84
N ALA A 5 -10.54 -43.90 38.74
CA ALA A 5 -9.69 -42.81 39.19
C ALA A 5 -8.22 -43.16 38.86
N ALA A 6 -7.39 -42.14 38.56
CA ALA A 6 -5.94 -42.06 38.73
C ALA A 6 -5.53 -40.63 38.29
N ALA A 7 -5.05 -39.69 39.11
CA ALA A 7 -3.97 -39.62 40.10
C ALA A 7 -2.56 -39.37 39.51
N CYS A 8 -1.88 -38.41 40.16
CA CYS A 8 -0.45 -38.03 40.11
C CYS A 8 0.03 -37.13 38.95
N CYS A 9 1.02 -36.23 39.08
CA CYS A 9 1.84 -35.72 40.20
C CYS A 9 2.85 -34.69 39.62
N ILE A 10 3.43 -33.81 40.47
CA ILE A 10 4.76 -33.12 40.34
C ILE A 10 4.80 -31.88 39.39
N ALA A 11 5.45 -30.73 39.66
CA ALA A 11 6.40 -30.27 40.70
C ALA A 11 6.32 -28.74 40.89
N LEU A 12 6.51 -28.26 42.12
CA LEU A 12 7.08 -26.94 42.42
C LEU A 12 8.61 -27.00 42.33
N LEU A 13 9.23 -25.99 41.73
CA LEU A 13 10.66 -25.69 41.87
C LEU A 13 10.84 -24.25 42.35
N LEU A 14 11.67 -24.11 43.37
CA LEU A 14 12.03 -22.89 44.08
C LEU A 14 13.46 -22.45 43.72
N LEU A 15 13.65 -21.12 43.72
CA LEU A 15 14.84 -20.35 44.14
C LEU A 15 16.10 -20.27 43.26
N SER A 16 16.51 -19.00 43.01
CA SER A 16 17.85 -18.36 43.23
C SER A 16 18.22 -17.47 42.03
N GLY A 17 18.61 -16.19 42.11
CA GLY A 17 19.06 -15.35 43.21
C GLY A 17 20.57 -15.12 43.18
N CYS A 18 21.06 -14.07 42.51
CA CYS A 18 22.35 -13.35 42.67
C CYS A 18 22.46 -12.33 41.50
N GLY A 19 22.90 -11.08 41.59
CA GLY A 19 23.62 -10.32 42.62
C GLY A 19 24.66 -9.43 41.91
N LYS A 20 24.45 -8.11 41.88
CA LYS A 20 25.35 -7.07 41.32
C LYS A 20 26.78 -7.15 41.88
N THR A 21 27.77 -6.70 41.10
CA THR A 21 28.95 -6.00 41.66
C THR A 21 29.51 -4.98 40.67
N ALA A 22 29.68 -3.75 41.16
CA ALA A 22 30.40 -2.66 40.51
C ALA A 22 31.84 -2.60 41.03
N GLY A 23 32.78 -2.21 40.18
CA GLY A 23 34.17 -1.95 40.54
C GLY A 23 34.79 -0.91 39.61
N ASN A 24 35.00 0.29 40.14
CA ASN A 24 35.72 1.42 39.54
C ASN A 24 37.17 1.40 40.09
N VAL A 25 38.23 1.71 39.31
CA VAL A 25 39.27 2.77 39.53
C VAL A 25 40.35 2.77 38.39
N ASN A 26 40.34 3.86 37.61
CA ASN A 26 41.41 4.75 37.10
C ASN A 26 42.92 4.34 36.98
N SER A 27 43.53 4.66 35.81
CA SER A 27 44.80 5.44 35.72
C SER A 27 45.11 5.97 34.30
N ASP A 28 45.53 7.24 34.25
CA ASP A 28 45.89 8.14 33.13
C ASP A 28 46.92 7.62 32.10
N THR A 29 46.81 8.01 30.82
CA THR A 29 47.56 9.14 30.18
C THR A 29 47.28 9.28 28.66
N ALA A 30 47.30 10.53 28.20
CA ALA A 30 46.87 11.05 26.90
C ALA A 30 47.79 10.71 25.70
N ASP A 31 47.25 10.67 24.46
CA ASP A 31 47.36 11.77 23.48
C ASP A 31 46.52 11.54 22.19
N SER A 32 46.01 12.66 21.69
CA SER A 32 45.22 13.03 20.53
C SER A 32 45.16 12.14 19.27
N SER A 33 43.93 11.90 18.77
CA SER A 33 43.45 12.39 17.46
C SER A 33 41.94 12.20 17.32
N ALA A 34 41.25 13.29 17.00
CA ALA A 34 39.79 13.37 16.88
C ALA A 34 39.29 12.66 15.61
N VAL A 35 38.32 11.77 15.78
CA VAL A 35 37.36 11.36 14.74
C VAL A 35 35.98 11.59 15.35
N THR A 36 35.21 12.43 14.69
CA THR A 36 33.86 12.82 15.08
C THR A 36 32.93 11.66 14.72
N GLU A 37 32.56 10.84 15.70
CA GLU A 37 31.45 9.91 15.53
C GLU A 37 30.14 10.67 15.68
N GLN A 38 29.44 10.81 14.56
CA GLN A 38 28.06 11.27 14.53
C GLN A 38 27.18 10.08 14.90
N SER A 39 26.67 10.11 16.13
CA SER A 39 25.69 9.17 16.65
C SER A 39 24.45 9.19 15.75
N GLY A 40 24.29 8.16 14.92
CA GLY A 40 23.01 7.81 14.33
C GLY A 40 22.06 7.41 15.45
N SER A 41 20.90 8.03 15.51
CA SER A 41 19.80 7.59 16.36
C SER A 41 19.25 6.30 15.78
N GLU A 42 19.66 5.17 16.33
CA GLU A 42 18.95 3.90 16.19
C GLU A 42 17.59 4.05 16.89
N GLU A 43 16.56 4.33 16.10
CA GLU A 43 15.17 4.29 16.55
C GLU A 43 14.76 2.82 16.67
N SER A 44 14.98 2.25 17.85
CA SER A 44 14.53 0.91 18.22
C SER A 44 13.03 0.76 17.95
N ALA A 45 12.67 -0.24 17.14
CA ALA A 45 11.30 -0.70 16.92
C ALA A 45 10.51 -0.77 18.24
N ALA A 46 9.65 0.21 18.47
CA ALA A 46 8.74 0.20 19.60
C ALA A 46 7.60 -0.74 19.26
N SER A 47 7.52 -1.87 19.95
CA SER A 47 6.32 -2.70 19.98
C SER A 47 5.20 -1.83 20.56
N GLN A 48 4.23 -1.40 19.74
CA GLN A 48 3.08 -0.65 20.24
C GLN A 48 2.31 -1.53 21.22
N SER A 49 2.20 -1.06 22.46
CA SER A 49 1.58 -1.76 23.60
C SER A 49 0.10 -1.42 23.74
N ASP A 50 -0.68 -2.26 24.45
CA ASP A 50 -2.10 -2.05 24.81
C ASP A 50 -2.46 -0.62 25.28
N THR A 51 -1.51 0.11 25.87
CA THR A 51 -1.72 1.51 26.31
C THR A 51 -1.92 2.50 25.18
N ASP A 52 -1.50 2.18 23.95
CA ASP A 52 -1.67 3.02 22.78
C ASP A 52 -3.13 2.96 22.28
N ILE A 53 -3.73 1.76 22.26
CA ILE A 53 -5.13 1.53 21.88
C ILE A 53 -6.07 2.31 22.80
N ASP A 54 -5.85 2.27 24.12
CA ASP A 54 -6.72 2.98 25.08
C ASP A 54 -6.68 4.50 24.94
N SER A 55 -5.64 5.07 24.33
CA SER A 55 -5.57 6.50 24.04
C SER A 55 -6.44 6.92 22.84
N MET A 56 -6.71 5.98 21.93
CA MET A 56 -7.44 6.22 20.68
C MET A 56 -8.96 6.16 20.84
N PHE A 57 -9.47 5.55 21.92
CA PHE A 57 -10.91 5.34 22.13
C PHE A 57 -11.34 5.72 23.54
N THR A 58 -12.38 6.55 23.65
CA THR A 58 -12.95 6.89 24.95
C THR A 58 -13.85 5.76 25.48
N ASN A 59 -14.08 5.73 26.80
CA ASN A 59 -15.05 4.81 27.40
C ASN A 59 -16.46 4.98 26.84
N ARG A 60 -16.81 6.21 26.41
CA ARG A 60 -18.14 6.49 25.85
C ARG A 60 -18.26 5.94 24.43
N ASP A 61 -17.17 5.90 23.66
CA ASP A 61 -17.16 5.29 22.32
C ASP A 61 -17.44 3.79 22.41
N LYS A 62 -16.89 3.13 23.43
CA LYS A 62 -17.06 1.69 23.70
C LYS A 62 -18.40 1.36 24.38
N GLU A 63 -19.22 2.34 24.77
CA GLU A 63 -20.45 2.11 25.53
C GLU A 63 -21.60 1.65 24.62
N VAL A 64 -21.85 0.34 24.61
CA VAL A 64 -22.92 -0.28 23.80
C VAL A 64 -24.19 -0.59 24.60
N GLY A 65 -24.11 -0.76 25.92
CA GLY A 65 -25.28 -1.04 26.77
C GLY A 65 -26.23 0.14 26.89
N TYR A 66 -27.54 -0.10 26.89
CA TYR A 66 -28.58 0.89 27.16
C TYR A 66 -29.77 0.24 27.88
N ASP A 67 -30.57 1.06 28.55
CA ASP A 67 -31.80 0.65 29.23
C ASP A 67 -32.99 1.18 28.42
N GLU A 68 -33.70 0.30 27.73
CA GLU A 68 -34.82 0.65 26.83
C GLU A 68 -35.88 1.50 27.52
N GLU A 69 -36.17 1.25 28.81
CA GLU A 69 -37.19 2.01 29.55
C GLU A 69 -36.77 3.46 29.83
N LYS A 70 -35.46 3.75 29.76
CA LYS A 70 -34.91 5.11 29.92
C LYS A 70 -34.67 5.81 28.58
N CYS A 71 -34.79 5.11 27.46
CA CYS A 71 -34.65 5.70 26.14
C CYS A 71 -35.90 6.50 25.76
N VAL A 72 -35.70 7.60 25.03
CA VAL A 72 -36.80 8.28 24.34
C VAL A 72 -37.13 7.48 23.08
N ALA A 73 -38.30 6.83 23.05
CA ALA A 73 -38.71 6.00 21.92
C ALA A 73 -39.22 6.86 20.75
N ILE A 74 -38.66 6.62 19.56
CA ILE A 74 -39.07 7.23 18.30
C ILE A 74 -39.49 6.12 17.34
N THR A 75 -40.75 6.18 16.89
CA THR A 75 -41.25 5.29 15.83
C THR A 75 -41.28 6.05 14.52
N LEU A 76 -40.62 5.51 13.49
CA LEU A 76 -40.52 6.09 12.16
C LEU A 76 -41.62 5.52 11.23
N SER A 77 -42.33 6.41 10.55
CA SER A 77 -43.36 6.09 9.55
C SER A 77 -43.67 7.31 8.66
N ASP A 78 -43.82 7.12 7.35
CA ASP A 78 -44.02 8.16 6.33
C ASP A 78 -45.08 9.21 6.70
N ASP A 79 -46.21 8.77 7.28
CA ASP A 79 -47.35 9.63 7.66
C ASP A 79 -47.76 9.45 9.14
N GLY A 80 -46.89 8.84 9.94
CA GLY A 80 -47.24 8.36 11.28
C GLY A 80 -46.09 8.34 12.28
N SER A 81 -44.99 9.00 11.96
CA SER A 81 -43.86 9.11 12.89
C SER A 81 -44.32 9.69 14.23
N SER A 82 -43.85 9.11 15.33
CA SER A 82 -44.31 9.49 16.66
C SER A 82 -43.22 9.40 17.73
N CYS A 83 -43.29 10.33 18.68
CA CYS A 83 -42.45 10.41 19.87
C CYS A 83 -43.23 11.16 20.96
N ASP A 84 -43.28 10.64 22.18
CA ASP A 84 -43.91 11.29 23.33
C ASP A 84 -42.86 12.02 24.19
N ASN A 85 -42.10 12.93 23.57
CA ASN A 85 -41.07 13.72 24.23
C ASN A 85 -40.81 15.05 23.49
N THR A 86 -40.63 16.14 24.23
CA THR A 86 -40.43 17.48 23.67
C THR A 86 -39.05 17.72 23.07
N SER A 87 -38.08 16.85 23.35
CA SER A 87 -36.75 16.89 22.74
C SER A 87 -36.71 16.40 21.29
N VAL A 88 -37.86 15.98 20.76
CA VAL A 88 -38.01 15.52 19.37
C VAL A 88 -39.12 16.32 18.69
N ALA A 89 -38.76 17.04 17.63
CA ALA A 89 -39.71 17.68 16.73
C ALA A 89 -39.92 16.79 15.50
N ILE A 90 -41.19 16.61 15.10
CA ILE A 90 -41.57 15.83 13.92
C ILE A 90 -42.27 16.78 12.95
N ASP A 91 -41.66 16.99 11.79
CA ASP A 91 -42.25 17.75 10.68
C ASP A 91 -42.29 16.87 9.43
N GLY A 92 -43.46 16.29 9.16
CA GLY A 92 -43.63 15.27 8.13
C GLY A 92 -42.70 14.07 8.36
N GLN A 93 -41.79 13.82 7.42
CA GLN A 93 -40.79 12.75 7.47
C GLN A 93 -39.42 13.22 7.99
N THR A 94 -39.35 14.42 8.55
CA THR A 94 -38.13 14.95 9.18
C THR A 94 -38.26 14.87 10.70
N ILE A 95 -37.38 14.09 11.33
CA ILE A 95 -37.35 13.86 12.78
C ILE A 95 -36.14 14.60 13.34
N THR A 96 -36.37 15.70 14.07
CA THR A 96 -35.30 16.54 14.62
C THR A 96 -35.14 16.32 16.11
N ILE A 97 -33.95 15.91 16.55
CA ILE A 97 -33.56 15.75 17.95
C ILE A 97 -32.84 17.03 18.39
N THR A 98 -33.32 17.65 19.47
CA THR A 98 -32.89 19.00 19.89
C THR A 98 -32.26 19.07 21.27
N GLU A 99 -32.22 17.97 22.03
CA GLU A 99 -31.64 17.95 23.39
C GLU A 99 -30.72 16.74 23.61
N GLU A 100 -29.95 16.78 24.71
CA GLU A 100 -29.13 15.65 25.17
C GLU A 100 -30.02 14.44 25.50
N GLY A 101 -29.63 13.25 25.06
CA GLY A 101 -30.40 12.06 25.37
C GLY A 101 -29.94 10.78 24.68
N THR A 102 -30.62 9.69 25.05
CA THR A 102 -30.53 8.41 24.34
C THR A 102 -31.88 8.11 23.70
N TYR A 103 -31.90 7.98 22.39
CA TYR A 103 -33.10 7.86 21.58
C TYR A 103 -33.14 6.45 20.98
N LEU A 104 -34.23 5.72 21.18
CA LEU A 104 -34.43 4.38 20.61
C LEU A 104 -35.29 4.50 19.35
N LEU A 105 -34.68 4.29 18.19
CA LEU A 105 -35.32 4.44 16.89
C LEU A 105 -35.67 3.06 16.31
N SER A 106 -36.87 2.97 15.73
CA SER A 106 -37.34 1.80 14.98
C SER A 106 -38.35 2.22 13.91
N GLY A 107 -38.54 1.40 12.88
CA GLY A 107 -39.50 1.67 11.81
C GLY A 107 -38.83 2.25 10.56
N SER A 108 -39.63 2.87 9.68
CA SER A 108 -39.16 3.26 8.36
C SER A 108 -39.64 4.62 7.86
N LEU A 109 -38.81 5.29 7.06
CA LEU A 109 -39.17 6.47 6.25
C LEU A 109 -38.79 6.21 4.80
N SER A 110 -39.75 6.30 3.88
CA SER A 110 -39.50 6.10 2.45
C SER A 110 -38.82 7.29 1.79
N ASN A 111 -39.00 8.50 2.33
CA ASN A 111 -38.28 9.69 1.92
C ASN A 111 -38.19 10.71 3.07
N GLY A 112 -37.26 10.50 3.99
CA GLY A 112 -37.18 11.27 5.23
C GLY A 112 -35.77 11.38 5.80
N SER A 113 -35.65 12.01 6.97
CA SER A 113 -34.36 12.20 7.63
C SER A 113 -34.49 12.22 9.14
N VAL A 114 -33.46 11.74 9.83
CA VAL A 114 -33.22 11.99 11.25
C VAL A 114 -32.15 13.07 11.37
N VAL A 115 -32.51 14.21 11.95
CA VAL A 115 -31.64 15.38 12.12
C VAL A 115 -31.28 15.53 13.59
N VAL A 116 -30.00 15.73 13.91
CA VAL A 116 -29.53 16.12 15.25
C VAL A 116 -29.11 17.58 15.19
N ALA A 117 -29.85 18.44 15.89
CA ALA A 117 -29.66 19.88 15.92
C ALA A 117 -29.75 20.39 17.36
N THR A 118 -28.64 20.23 18.09
CA THR A 118 -28.50 20.56 19.52
C THR A 118 -27.45 21.66 19.73
N ASP A 119 -27.22 22.09 20.97
CA ASP A 119 -26.07 22.93 21.29
C ASP A 119 -24.74 22.18 21.00
N GLU A 120 -23.68 22.89 20.60
CA GLU A 120 -22.38 22.31 20.19
C GLU A 120 -21.62 21.57 21.30
N ASN A 121 -22.06 21.65 22.55
CA ASN A 121 -21.46 20.95 23.70
C ASN A 121 -22.29 19.75 24.18
N VAL A 122 -23.34 19.37 23.43
CA VAL A 122 -24.28 18.30 23.79
C VAL A 122 -23.92 16.99 23.08
N LYS A 123 -23.99 15.87 23.81
CA LYS A 123 -23.80 14.54 23.26
C LYS A 123 -25.13 13.84 23.04
N VAL A 124 -25.35 13.27 21.85
CA VAL A 124 -26.60 12.55 21.53
C VAL A 124 -26.29 11.11 21.19
N ARG A 125 -27.10 10.18 21.70
CA ARG A 125 -27.00 8.75 21.37
C ARG A 125 -28.26 8.27 20.66
N LEU A 126 -28.10 7.76 19.46
CA LEU A 126 -29.14 7.13 18.65
C LEU A 126 -28.95 5.61 18.72
N ILE A 127 -29.95 4.89 19.20
CA ILE A 127 -29.99 3.44 19.20
C ILE A 127 -30.82 3.01 18.00
N PHE A 128 -30.19 2.32 17.04
CA PHE A 128 -30.85 1.82 15.85
C PHE A 128 -31.31 0.39 16.08
N ASN A 129 -32.63 0.18 16.05
CA ASN A 129 -33.26 -1.12 16.26
C ASN A 129 -34.28 -1.39 15.15
N GLY A 130 -33.78 -1.74 13.96
CA GLY A 130 -34.64 -1.98 12.79
C GLY A 130 -35.04 -0.67 12.10
N VAL A 131 -34.09 0.23 11.91
CA VAL A 131 -34.28 1.53 11.26
C VAL A 131 -34.08 1.40 9.76
N VAL A 132 -35.06 1.85 8.97
CA VAL A 132 -34.97 1.88 7.49
C VAL A 132 -35.29 3.28 6.98
N ILE A 133 -34.31 4.03 6.47
CA ILE A 133 -34.53 5.40 5.99
C ILE A 133 -33.94 5.56 4.60
N ASN A 134 -34.77 5.96 3.65
CA ASN A 134 -34.31 6.51 2.38
C ASN A 134 -34.52 8.02 2.39
N ASN A 135 -33.61 8.76 1.77
CA ASN A 135 -33.79 10.17 1.43
C ASN A 135 -33.34 10.42 0.00
N ASP A 136 -34.22 10.91 -0.86
CA ASP A 136 -33.89 11.00 -2.28
C ASP A 136 -32.92 12.14 -2.63
N SER A 137 -32.93 13.21 -1.84
CA SER A 137 -32.22 14.46 -2.14
C SER A 137 -31.32 14.98 -1.01
N SER A 138 -31.15 14.22 0.08
CA SER A 138 -30.35 14.62 1.24
C SER A 138 -29.82 13.39 2.01
N ALA A 139 -29.30 13.62 3.22
CA ALA A 139 -28.86 12.57 4.14
C ALA A 139 -30.05 11.90 4.86
N ALA A 140 -29.96 10.58 5.03
CA ALA A 140 -30.87 9.83 5.88
C ALA A 140 -30.67 10.17 7.36
N VAL A 141 -29.42 10.45 7.75
CA VAL A 141 -29.06 10.97 9.08
C VAL A 141 -28.18 12.20 8.90
N TYR A 142 -28.60 13.34 9.45
CA TYR A 142 -27.86 14.59 9.40
C TYR A 142 -27.57 15.10 10.81
N VAL A 143 -26.31 15.09 11.23
CA VAL A 143 -25.87 15.78 12.45
C VAL A 143 -25.47 17.20 12.08
N GLN A 144 -26.39 18.13 12.28
CA GLN A 144 -26.21 19.55 12.01
C GLN A 144 -25.38 20.22 13.10
N SER A 145 -25.65 19.89 14.38
CA SER A 145 -24.91 20.42 15.52
C SER A 145 -25.03 19.52 16.77
N ALA A 146 -23.89 19.18 17.34
CA ALA A 146 -23.69 18.50 18.61
C ALA A 146 -22.19 18.60 18.99
N ASP A 147 -21.82 18.21 20.21
CA ASP A 147 -20.42 17.89 20.54
C ASP A 147 -20.01 16.59 19.89
N LYS A 148 -20.83 15.55 20.08
CA LYS A 148 -20.59 14.21 19.55
C LYS A 148 -21.88 13.42 19.43
N VAL A 149 -22.02 12.67 18.35
CA VAL A 149 -23.14 11.75 18.15
C VAL A 149 -22.67 10.31 18.16
N PHE A 150 -23.42 9.46 18.85
CA PHE A 150 -23.20 8.03 18.91
C PHE A 150 -24.35 7.32 18.20
N ILE A 151 -24.06 6.47 17.22
CA ILE A 151 -25.00 5.54 16.60
C ILE A 151 -24.68 4.15 17.12
N THR A 152 -25.53 3.62 18.00
CA THR A 152 -25.42 2.25 18.51
C THR A 152 -26.35 1.34 17.73
N LEU A 153 -25.78 0.34 17.06
CA LEU A 153 -26.52 -0.73 16.41
C LEU A 153 -26.97 -1.75 17.46
N ALA A 154 -28.28 -1.82 17.71
CA ALA A 154 -28.85 -2.74 18.70
C ALA A 154 -28.50 -4.20 18.33
N PRO A 155 -28.29 -5.09 19.31
CA PRO A 155 -28.04 -6.50 19.04
C PRO A 155 -29.11 -7.12 18.13
N ASP A 156 -28.67 -7.96 17.18
CA ASP A 156 -29.53 -8.65 16.20
C ASP A 156 -30.40 -7.73 15.31
N SER A 157 -30.18 -6.41 15.34
CA SER A 157 -30.89 -5.47 14.49
C SER A 157 -30.28 -5.39 13.09
N GLU A 158 -31.15 -5.22 12.09
CA GLU A 158 -30.77 -4.89 10.72
C GLU A 158 -31.26 -3.48 10.40
N ASN A 159 -30.34 -2.59 10.05
CA ASN A 159 -30.64 -1.19 9.77
C ASN A 159 -30.21 -0.86 8.34
N MET A 160 -31.01 -0.07 7.64
CA MET A 160 -30.78 0.24 6.23
C MET A 160 -30.98 1.73 5.98
N LEU A 161 -29.92 2.40 5.52
CA LEU A 161 -29.98 3.82 5.16
C LEU A 161 -29.59 4.00 3.69
N SER A 162 -30.29 4.88 2.97
CA SER A 162 -29.97 5.14 1.57
C SER A 162 -30.19 6.58 1.15
N ASN A 163 -29.44 6.99 0.12
CA ASN A 163 -29.70 8.20 -0.66
C ASN A 163 -30.22 7.83 -2.06
N GLY A 164 -31.22 8.57 -2.56
CA GLY A 164 -31.90 8.28 -3.82
C GLY A 164 -31.17 8.72 -5.09
N GLY A 165 -30.08 9.49 -4.98
CA GLY A 165 -29.17 9.79 -6.08
C GLY A 165 -28.81 11.27 -6.26
N THR A 166 -29.31 12.18 -5.42
CA THR A 166 -28.89 13.58 -5.42
C THR A 166 -28.67 14.09 -4.00
N TYR A 167 -27.86 15.15 -3.89
CA TYR A 167 -27.82 15.99 -2.70
C TYR A 167 -28.16 17.41 -3.10
N GLU A 168 -29.25 17.92 -2.56
CA GLU A 168 -29.65 19.31 -2.70
C GLU A 168 -29.14 20.09 -1.49
N ALA A 169 -28.59 21.27 -1.74
CA ALA A 169 -28.18 22.17 -0.66
C ALA A 169 -29.43 22.59 0.14
N VAL A 170 -29.53 22.11 1.36
CA VAL A 170 -30.61 22.46 2.31
C VAL A 170 -30.23 23.66 3.19
N ASP A 171 -28.94 23.97 3.26
CA ASP A 171 -28.33 25.10 3.94
C ASP A 171 -26.95 25.41 3.31
N ASP A 172 -26.11 26.23 3.95
CA ASP A 172 -24.75 26.52 3.48
C ASP A 172 -23.79 25.32 3.58
N ASN A 173 -24.25 24.16 4.08
CA ASN A 173 -23.45 22.95 4.18
C ASN A 173 -23.64 22.07 2.94
N ASN A 174 -22.52 21.53 2.47
CA ASN A 174 -22.49 20.57 1.39
C ASN A 174 -22.74 19.16 1.95
N ILE A 175 -24.00 18.82 2.26
CA ILE A 175 -24.38 17.45 2.61
C ILE A 175 -24.11 16.58 1.39
N ASP A 176 -23.26 15.58 1.53
CA ASP A 176 -22.76 14.75 0.43
C ASP A 176 -22.73 13.26 0.78
N SER A 177 -23.46 12.84 1.82
CA SER A 177 -23.45 11.45 2.29
C SER A 177 -24.77 11.00 2.94
N VAL A 178 -24.94 9.67 3.06
CA VAL A 178 -26.15 9.07 3.66
C VAL A 178 -26.22 9.33 5.16
N ILE A 179 -25.08 9.20 5.84
CA ILE A 179 -24.88 9.69 7.21
C ILE A 179 -23.87 10.82 7.15
N PHE A 180 -24.33 12.04 7.33
CA PHE A 180 -23.48 13.22 7.33
C PHE A 180 -23.41 13.82 8.73
N SER A 181 -22.20 13.94 9.28
CA SER A 181 -21.98 14.61 10.56
C SER A 181 -21.03 15.78 10.45
N LYS A 182 -21.45 16.93 11.00
CA LYS A 182 -20.59 18.10 11.19
C LYS A 182 -19.70 18.02 12.42
N SER A 183 -20.01 17.09 13.32
CA SER A 183 -19.32 16.88 14.60
C SER A 183 -18.71 15.49 14.64
N ASP A 184 -17.96 15.18 15.70
CA ASP A 184 -17.53 13.82 16.01
C ASP A 184 -18.67 12.80 15.91
N LEU A 185 -18.40 11.69 15.23
CA LEU A 185 -19.33 10.59 15.05
C LEU A 185 -18.72 9.31 15.59
N THR A 186 -19.50 8.55 16.35
CA THR A 186 -19.14 7.19 16.75
C THR A 186 -20.18 6.19 16.32
N LEU A 187 -19.75 5.10 15.70
CA LEU A 187 -20.58 3.92 15.45
C LEU A 187 -20.12 2.77 16.34
N ASN A 188 -21.07 2.13 17.02
CA ASN A 188 -20.79 1.02 17.92
C ASN A 188 -21.98 0.06 18.00
N GLY A 189 -21.88 -0.94 18.88
CA GLY A 189 -22.89 -1.99 19.02
C GLY A 189 -22.53 -3.22 18.19
N SER A 190 -23.47 -4.17 18.09
CA SER A 190 -23.24 -5.47 17.44
C SER A 190 -24.28 -5.81 16.37
N GLY A 191 -25.24 -4.91 16.10
CA GLY A 191 -26.16 -5.05 14.98
C GLY A 191 -25.49 -4.75 13.64
N SER A 192 -26.29 -4.79 12.57
CA SER A 192 -25.84 -4.49 11.22
C SER A 192 -26.40 -3.17 10.68
N LEU A 193 -25.63 -2.53 9.81
CA LEU A 193 -25.99 -1.33 9.09
C LEU A 193 -25.62 -1.48 7.60
N THR A 194 -26.63 -1.42 6.75
CA THR A 194 -26.47 -1.31 5.30
C THR A 194 -26.61 0.15 4.88
N VAL A 195 -25.62 0.67 4.15
CA VAL A 195 -25.62 2.03 3.61
C VAL A 195 -25.55 1.98 2.10
N THR A 196 -26.49 2.60 1.40
CA THR A 196 -26.48 2.71 -0.07
C THR A 196 -26.51 4.17 -0.50
N ALA A 197 -25.36 4.70 -0.89
CA ALA A 197 -25.19 6.05 -1.40
C ALA A 197 -25.09 6.01 -2.94
N LYS A 198 -26.23 6.16 -3.63
CA LYS A 198 -26.25 6.20 -5.11
C LYS A 198 -25.49 7.39 -5.69
N ALA A 199 -25.40 8.46 -4.93
CA ALA A 199 -24.50 9.59 -5.14
C ALA A 199 -23.74 9.85 -3.84
N GLY A 200 -22.59 10.52 -3.95
CA GLY A 200 -21.78 10.93 -2.79
C GLY A 200 -21.22 9.77 -1.97
N HIS A 201 -20.93 10.06 -0.70
CA HIS A 201 -20.25 9.17 0.23
C HIS A 201 -21.23 8.31 1.04
N GLY A 202 -20.74 7.23 1.63
CA GLY A 202 -21.50 6.42 2.58
C GLY A 202 -21.71 7.16 3.90
N ILE A 203 -20.65 7.23 4.70
CA ILE A 203 -20.66 7.83 6.05
C ILE A 203 -19.56 8.89 6.13
N VAL A 204 -19.91 10.10 6.56
CA VAL A 204 -18.99 11.24 6.70
C VAL A 204 -19.06 11.81 8.11
N SER A 205 -17.89 12.03 8.71
CA SER A 205 -17.67 12.97 9.81
C SER A 205 -16.75 14.09 9.34
N LYS A 206 -17.14 15.35 9.57
CA LYS A 206 -16.29 16.52 9.33
C LYS A 206 -15.26 16.76 10.45
N ASP A 207 -15.30 15.96 11.51
CA ASP A 207 -14.27 15.85 12.55
C ASP A 207 -13.82 14.37 12.64
N ASP A 208 -13.86 13.76 13.83
CA ASP A 208 -13.44 12.35 14.03
C ASP A 208 -14.55 11.37 13.65
N LEU A 209 -14.18 10.28 12.97
CA LEU A 209 -15.02 9.10 12.77
C LEU A 209 -14.46 7.93 13.57
N VAL A 210 -15.21 7.48 14.59
CA VAL A 210 -14.81 6.38 15.47
C VAL A 210 -15.75 5.18 15.28
N ILE A 211 -15.19 3.98 15.15
CA ILE A 211 -15.98 2.74 15.07
C ILE A 211 -15.43 1.75 16.09
N THR A 212 -16.29 1.20 16.94
CA THR A 212 -15.85 0.25 17.98
C THR A 212 -16.47 -1.13 17.88
N GLY A 213 -17.22 -1.41 16.81
CA GLY A 213 -17.88 -2.69 16.55
C GLY A 213 -19.07 -2.54 15.60
N GLY A 214 -19.68 -3.66 15.25
CA GLY A 214 -20.85 -3.74 14.35
C GLY A 214 -20.50 -4.33 12.99
N THR A 215 -21.53 -4.56 12.18
CA THR A 215 -21.39 -5.06 10.80
C THR A 215 -21.87 -4.01 9.81
N TYR A 216 -21.04 -3.63 8.86
CA TYR A 216 -21.27 -2.55 7.91
C TYR A 216 -21.19 -3.06 6.48
N ALA A 217 -22.30 -2.95 5.74
CA ALA A 217 -22.35 -3.20 4.30
C ALA A 217 -22.57 -1.86 3.58
N ILE A 218 -21.54 -1.31 2.93
CA ILE A 218 -21.57 0.05 2.38
C ILE A 218 -21.34 -0.03 0.88
N THR A 219 -22.25 0.58 0.11
CA THR A 219 -22.04 0.85 -1.31
C THR A 219 -22.16 2.35 -1.53
N ALA A 220 -21.10 2.98 -2.02
CA ALA A 220 -21.04 4.42 -2.22
C ALA A 220 -20.49 4.80 -3.60
N ALA A 221 -21.08 5.82 -4.23
CA ALA A 221 -20.59 6.35 -5.50
C ALA A 221 -19.26 7.13 -5.37
N SER A 222 -18.91 7.56 -4.16
CA SER A 222 -17.65 8.22 -3.81
C SER A 222 -16.98 7.44 -2.67
N GLN A 223 -16.46 8.12 -1.63
CA GLN A 223 -15.85 7.46 -0.46
C GLN A 223 -16.86 6.58 0.31
N GLY A 224 -16.41 5.41 0.78
CA GLY A 224 -17.20 4.55 1.67
C GLY A 224 -17.37 5.18 3.06
N LEU A 225 -16.27 5.27 3.80
CA LEU A 225 -16.14 5.97 5.08
C LEU A 225 -15.23 7.18 4.89
N SER A 226 -15.62 8.33 5.44
CA SER A 226 -14.76 9.51 5.46
C SER A 226 -14.79 10.21 6.81
N GLY A 227 -13.61 10.44 7.38
CA GLY A 227 -13.41 11.22 8.59
C GLY A 227 -12.37 12.29 8.32
N LYS A 228 -12.72 13.57 8.49
CA LYS A 228 -11.78 14.67 8.23
C LYS A 228 -10.56 14.57 9.15
N ASP A 229 -10.81 14.48 10.46
CA ASP A 229 -9.73 14.57 11.45
C ASP A 229 -9.08 13.22 11.72
N SER A 230 -9.88 12.16 11.75
CA SER A 230 -9.38 10.80 11.84
C SER A 230 -10.43 9.77 11.44
N ILE A 231 -9.96 8.59 11.05
CA ILE A 231 -10.74 7.35 11.14
C ILE A 231 -10.07 6.46 12.19
N ARG A 232 -10.82 6.09 13.23
CA ARG A 232 -10.35 5.21 14.31
C ARG A 232 -11.25 4.00 14.45
N ILE A 233 -10.71 2.80 14.23
CA ILE A 233 -11.48 1.55 14.26
C ILE A 233 -10.89 0.61 15.30
N LEU A 234 -11.69 0.24 16.30
CA LEU A 234 -11.28 -0.75 17.30
C LEU A 234 -11.50 -2.18 16.79
N ASP A 235 -12.68 -2.42 16.21
CA ASP A 235 -13.13 -3.71 15.70
C ASP A 235 -14.40 -3.52 14.84
N GLY A 236 -14.80 -4.55 14.09
CA GLY A 236 -16.01 -4.58 13.26
C GLY A 236 -15.86 -5.44 12.00
N ASP A 237 -16.98 -5.70 11.33
CA ASP A 237 -17.03 -6.36 10.02
C ASP A 237 -17.44 -5.34 8.94
N PHE A 238 -16.61 -5.16 7.91
CA PHE A 238 -16.79 -4.15 6.87
C PHE A 238 -16.79 -4.79 5.49
N ALA A 239 -17.89 -4.65 4.75
CA ALA A 239 -17.97 -4.95 3.33
C ALA A 239 -18.27 -3.64 2.59
N ILE A 240 -17.26 -3.05 1.95
CA ILE A 240 -17.34 -1.71 1.37
C ILE A 240 -17.03 -1.78 -0.13
N THR A 241 -17.95 -1.28 -0.95
CA THR A 241 -17.74 -1.00 -2.36
C THR A 241 -17.86 0.50 -2.61
N SER A 242 -16.79 1.12 -3.12
CA SER A 242 -16.71 2.57 -3.31
C SER A 242 -16.29 2.96 -4.73
N GLY A 243 -16.91 4.02 -5.25
CA GLY A 243 -16.49 4.67 -6.50
C GLY A 243 -15.23 5.52 -6.34
N LYS A 244 -14.79 5.74 -5.10
CA LYS A 244 -13.45 6.24 -4.75
C LYS A 244 -12.83 5.31 -3.71
N ASP A 245 -12.24 5.86 -2.65
CA ASP A 245 -11.60 5.14 -1.57
C ASP A 245 -12.62 4.47 -0.65
N ALA A 246 -12.27 3.29 -0.12
CA ALA A 246 -13.16 2.64 0.83
C ALA A 246 -13.12 3.37 2.19
N LEU A 247 -11.93 3.72 2.67
CA LEU A 247 -11.69 4.55 3.85
C LEU A 247 -10.83 5.76 3.46
N HIS A 248 -11.34 6.97 3.71
CA HIS A 248 -10.65 8.23 3.38
C HIS A 248 -10.56 9.17 4.58
N SER A 249 -9.34 9.45 5.05
CA SER A 249 -9.11 10.50 6.06
C SER A 249 -8.23 11.60 5.51
N GLU A 250 -8.75 12.84 5.54
CA GLU A 250 -8.06 13.98 4.98
C GLU A 250 -8.30 15.27 5.77
N ASN A 251 -7.19 15.88 6.20
CA ASN A 251 -7.19 17.21 6.80
C ASN A 251 -6.03 18.04 6.26
N GLU A 252 -6.34 19.01 5.39
CA GLU A 252 -5.35 19.93 4.82
C GLU A 252 -5.00 21.10 5.76
N ASP A 253 -5.82 21.34 6.79
CA ASP A 253 -5.66 22.47 7.71
C ASP A 253 -4.65 22.16 8.84
N ASN A 254 -4.47 20.89 9.19
CA ASN A 254 -3.61 20.45 10.30
C ASN A 254 -2.98 19.08 10.03
N ALA A 255 -1.65 19.06 9.91
CA ALA A 255 -0.85 17.86 9.66
C ALA A 255 -0.85 16.81 10.78
N GLU A 256 -1.31 17.15 12.00
CA GLU A 256 -1.51 16.18 13.08
C GLU A 256 -2.84 15.41 12.97
N LYS A 257 -3.69 15.79 12.00
CA LYS A 257 -5.00 15.20 11.71
C LYS A 257 -4.97 14.46 10.37
N GLY A 258 -6.12 13.96 9.94
CA GLY A 258 -6.27 13.17 8.71
C GLY A 258 -5.60 11.80 8.79
N PHE A 259 -5.47 11.24 10.01
CA PHE A 259 -4.81 9.98 10.27
C PHE A 259 -5.79 8.81 10.32
N VAL A 260 -5.29 7.60 10.08
CA VAL A 260 -6.06 6.36 10.21
C VAL A 260 -5.42 5.47 11.28
N TYR A 261 -6.23 4.99 12.21
CA TYR A 261 -5.82 4.04 13.25
C TYR A 261 -6.78 2.85 13.29
N ILE A 262 -6.27 1.65 13.06
CA ILE A 262 -7.06 0.42 13.07
C ILE A 262 -6.42 -0.56 14.04
N ALA A 263 -7.12 -0.87 15.14
CA ALA A 263 -6.68 -1.85 16.13
C ALA A 263 -6.99 -3.29 15.68
N GLY A 264 -8.07 -3.48 14.93
CA GLY A 264 -8.56 -4.77 14.48
C GLY A 264 -9.83 -4.66 13.64
N GLY A 265 -10.42 -5.81 13.32
CA GLY A 265 -11.62 -5.93 12.49
C GLY A 265 -11.39 -6.76 11.23
N ASN A 266 -12.44 -6.90 10.43
CA ASN A 266 -12.46 -7.65 9.19
C ASN A 266 -12.96 -6.75 8.05
N PHE A 267 -12.15 -6.58 7.01
CA PHE A 267 -12.32 -5.61 5.95
C PHE A 267 -12.32 -6.32 4.60
N ASN A 268 -13.43 -6.25 3.89
CA ASN A 268 -13.57 -6.65 2.49
C ASN A 268 -13.87 -5.40 1.67
N LEU A 269 -12.84 -4.86 1.02
CA LEU A 269 -12.87 -3.54 0.38
C LEU A 269 -12.71 -3.68 -1.12
N THR A 270 -13.62 -3.06 -1.88
CA THR A 270 -13.50 -2.91 -3.32
C THR A 270 -13.62 -1.43 -3.65
N ALA A 271 -12.51 -0.81 -4.01
CA ALA A 271 -12.43 0.63 -4.28
C ALA A 271 -12.03 0.87 -5.73
N SER A 272 -12.58 1.91 -6.35
CA SER A 272 -12.13 2.33 -7.68
C SER A 272 -10.85 3.16 -7.63
N VAL A 273 -10.52 3.67 -6.44
CA VAL A 273 -9.31 4.45 -6.10
C VAL A 273 -8.56 3.66 -5.02
N ASP A 274 -8.22 4.22 -3.87
CA ASP A 274 -7.41 3.55 -2.85
C ASP A 274 -8.26 2.66 -1.92
N GLY A 275 -7.69 1.60 -1.36
CA GLY A 275 -8.39 0.80 -0.34
C GLY A 275 -8.56 1.60 0.95
N ILE A 276 -7.43 2.08 1.48
CA ILE A 276 -7.37 2.95 2.65
C ILE A 276 -6.44 4.12 2.33
N SER A 277 -6.94 5.35 2.44
CA SER A 277 -6.18 6.57 2.18
C SER A 277 -6.16 7.47 3.43
N ALA A 278 -4.96 7.92 3.81
CA ALA A 278 -4.75 8.85 4.92
C ALA A 278 -3.83 10.01 4.50
N SER A 279 -4.26 11.24 4.73
CA SER A 279 -3.41 12.43 4.54
C SER A 279 -2.37 12.62 5.65
N GLY A 280 -2.53 11.94 6.78
CA GLY A 280 -1.60 11.92 7.91
C GLY A 280 -0.92 10.55 8.05
N ASN A 281 -0.54 10.22 9.29
CA ASN A 281 0.02 8.90 9.61
C ASN A 281 -1.04 7.80 9.55
N MET A 282 -0.59 6.56 9.34
CA MET A 282 -1.43 5.37 9.39
C MET A 282 -0.84 4.33 10.33
N THR A 283 -1.68 3.73 11.18
CA THR A 283 -1.29 2.65 12.08
C THR A 283 -2.30 1.52 12.00
N LEU A 284 -1.84 0.33 11.58
CA LEU A 284 -2.62 -0.89 11.43
C LEU A 284 -2.04 -1.94 12.38
N LEU A 285 -2.74 -2.25 13.46
CA LEU A 285 -2.22 -3.14 14.49
C LEU A 285 -2.49 -4.62 14.20
N ASP A 286 -3.73 -4.93 13.85
CA ASP A 286 -4.21 -6.28 13.56
C ASP A 286 -5.43 -6.19 12.62
N GLY A 287 -6.06 -7.32 12.34
CA GLY A 287 -7.26 -7.43 11.52
C GLY A 287 -7.07 -8.31 10.29
N THR A 288 -8.13 -8.48 9.52
CA THR A 288 -8.09 -9.18 8.23
C THR A 288 -8.54 -8.22 7.14
N TYR A 289 -7.72 -8.04 6.11
CA TYR A 289 -7.93 -7.09 5.02
C TYR A 289 -7.91 -7.84 3.69
N THR A 290 -9.02 -7.84 2.98
CA THR A 290 -9.11 -8.28 1.58
C THR A 290 -9.47 -7.06 0.75
N MET A 291 -8.60 -6.67 -0.18
CA MET A 291 -8.73 -5.42 -0.90
C MET A 291 -8.53 -5.63 -2.40
N THR A 292 -9.41 -5.00 -3.19
CA THR A 292 -9.23 -4.84 -4.64
C THR A 292 -9.39 -3.37 -5.00
N THR A 293 -8.35 -2.76 -5.56
CA THR A 293 -8.27 -1.32 -5.82
C THR A 293 -7.92 -1.08 -7.29
N GLY A 294 -8.53 -0.08 -7.93
CA GLY A 294 -8.35 0.20 -9.36
C GLY A 294 -8.73 -0.96 -10.29
N GLY A 295 -9.48 -1.95 -9.80
CA GLY A 295 -9.78 -3.20 -10.53
C GLY A 295 -8.75 -4.31 -10.35
N GLY A 296 -7.67 -4.08 -9.61
CA GLY A 296 -6.59 -5.04 -9.34
C GLY A 296 -5.38 -4.89 -10.24
N SER A 297 -4.30 -5.57 -9.89
CA SER A 297 -2.97 -5.56 -10.51
C SER A 297 -2.98 -5.70 -12.01
N GLU A 298 -3.92 -6.47 -12.59
CA GLU A 298 -4.07 -6.62 -14.03
C GLU A 298 -4.38 -5.31 -14.79
N ASN A 299 -4.79 -4.27 -14.06
CA ASN A 299 -5.08 -2.93 -14.59
C ASN A 299 -3.98 -1.91 -14.31
N GLY A 300 -2.84 -2.35 -13.77
CA GLY A 300 -1.68 -1.47 -13.59
C GLY A 300 -1.13 -0.95 -14.91
N ASN A 301 -0.47 0.20 -14.82
CA ASN A 301 0.13 0.84 -15.99
C ASN A 301 1.28 -0.02 -16.52
N ASP A 302 1.45 -0.03 -17.84
CA ASP A 302 2.63 -0.65 -18.43
C ASP A 302 3.83 0.29 -18.15
N HIS A 303 4.83 -0.19 -17.42
CA HIS A 303 6.08 0.53 -17.20
C HIS A 303 6.96 0.34 -18.43
N GLN A 304 7.17 1.41 -19.21
CA GLN A 304 8.10 1.37 -20.34
C GLN A 304 9.50 1.70 -19.84
N GLU A 305 10.42 0.73 -19.91
CA GLU A 305 11.85 1.03 -19.81
C GLU A 305 12.20 2.13 -20.83
N GLY A 306 12.60 3.29 -20.33
CA GLY A 306 13.14 4.36 -21.16
C GLY A 306 14.43 3.85 -21.79
N GLY A 307 14.37 3.40 -23.05
CA GLY A 307 15.54 2.95 -23.78
C GLY A 307 16.69 3.97 -23.72
N PRO A 308 17.96 3.52 -23.75
CA PRO A 308 19.11 4.35 -23.39
C PRO A 308 19.16 5.63 -24.22
N GLY A 309 19.11 6.77 -23.53
CA GLY A 309 19.11 8.11 -24.09
C GLY A 309 20.31 8.38 -25.00
N GLY A 310 20.11 8.22 -26.30
CA GLY A 310 21.03 8.64 -27.34
C GLY A 310 20.47 9.83 -28.12
N GLN A 311 20.76 11.07 -27.69
CA GLN A 311 20.64 12.22 -28.58
C GLN A 311 21.76 12.14 -29.64
N GLY A 312 21.42 11.63 -30.82
CA GLY A 312 22.25 11.68 -32.02
C GLY A 312 21.38 11.79 -33.25
N GLU A 313 21.48 12.92 -33.97
CA GLU A 313 20.77 13.16 -35.23
C GLU A 313 21.02 12.04 -36.27
N PRO A 314 20.03 11.71 -37.12
CA PRO A 314 20.12 10.62 -38.07
C PRO A 314 21.01 10.98 -39.26
N GLY A 315 22.08 10.20 -39.45
CA GLY A 315 22.84 10.15 -40.70
C GLY A 315 22.35 8.97 -41.56
N ASP A 316 22.00 9.28 -42.81
CA ASP A 316 21.58 8.32 -43.83
C ASP A 316 22.64 7.24 -44.15
N ASP A 317 22.13 6.10 -44.63
CA ASP A 317 22.73 5.08 -45.52
C ASP A 317 23.16 3.69 -44.97
N MET A 318 22.40 2.68 -45.48
CA MET A 318 22.76 1.34 -45.98
C MET A 318 22.50 0.06 -45.13
N ASP A 319 21.52 -0.71 -45.62
CA ASP A 319 21.38 -2.19 -45.75
C ASP A 319 22.30 -3.15 -44.96
N ASN A 320 21.70 -4.08 -44.18
CA ASN A 320 21.70 -5.56 -44.38
C ASN A 320 21.06 -6.30 -43.15
N PRO A 321 20.46 -7.51 -43.29
CA PRO A 321 19.53 -8.11 -42.31
C PRO A 321 20.14 -9.22 -41.43
N GLY A 322 19.46 -9.54 -40.32
CA GLY A 322 19.69 -10.71 -39.44
C GLY A 322 19.26 -10.39 -38.00
N GLU A 323 18.06 -10.79 -37.60
CA GLU A 323 17.74 -11.92 -36.71
C GLU A 323 18.07 -11.70 -35.21
N ASP A 324 17.00 -11.81 -34.41
CA ASP A 324 16.90 -11.97 -32.95
C ASP A 324 17.54 -10.92 -32.03
N MET A 325 16.78 -9.85 -31.74
CA MET A 325 16.76 -9.21 -30.43
C MET A 325 15.32 -9.14 -29.93
N MET A 326 14.97 -10.03 -29.00
CA MET A 326 13.84 -9.84 -28.10
C MET A 326 14.38 -9.08 -26.90
N THR A 327 14.10 -7.78 -26.83
CA THR A 327 14.26 -6.94 -25.64
C THR A 327 13.00 -6.10 -25.50
N SER A 328 12.22 -6.40 -24.47
CA SER A 328 11.37 -5.48 -23.71
C SER A 328 10.46 -6.30 -22.81
N GLY A 329 10.46 -6.00 -21.50
CA GLY A 329 9.60 -6.60 -20.48
C GLY A 329 8.12 -6.30 -20.70
N GLU A 330 7.53 -6.81 -21.78
CA GLU A 330 6.08 -6.84 -21.90
C GLU A 330 5.54 -7.91 -20.95
N ARG A 331 4.77 -7.45 -19.95
CA ARG A 331 4.01 -8.29 -19.03
C ARG A 331 3.17 -9.34 -19.81
N PRO A 332 3.23 -10.64 -19.47
CA PRO A 332 2.47 -11.66 -20.17
C PRO A 332 0.95 -11.44 -20.02
N LYS A 333 0.29 -10.88 -21.04
CA LYS A 333 -1.17 -10.72 -21.05
C LYS A 333 -1.82 -12.10 -21.16
N GLY A 334 -2.43 -12.57 -20.06
CA GLY A 334 -3.26 -13.77 -20.05
C GLY A 334 -4.34 -13.67 -21.14
N SER A 335 -4.53 -14.75 -21.91
CA SER A 335 -5.47 -14.76 -23.05
C SER A 335 -6.87 -14.30 -22.63
N ARG A 336 -7.31 -13.16 -23.21
CA ARG A 336 -8.71 -12.75 -23.23
C ARG A 336 -9.56 -13.89 -23.79
N GLY A 337 -10.44 -14.44 -22.96
CA GLY A 337 -11.49 -15.34 -23.40
C GLY A 337 -12.43 -14.60 -24.34
N GLU A 338 -12.45 -15.01 -25.61
CA GLU A 338 -13.41 -14.57 -26.61
C GLU A 338 -14.84 -14.82 -26.12
N MET A 339 -15.60 -13.76 -25.84
CA MET A 339 -17.06 -13.87 -25.80
C MET A 339 -17.58 -13.74 -27.23
N SER A 340 -18.28 -14.79 -27.66
CA SER A 340 -18.90 -14.90 -28.97
C SER A 340 -20.10 -13.95 -29.10
N ASP A 341 -20.07 -13.10 -30.11
CA ASP A 341 -21.27 -12.46 -30.65
C ASP A 341 -22.17 -13.52 -31.33
N ASN A 342 -23.45 -13.56 -30.94
CA ASN A 342 -24.52 -13.80 -31.92
C ASN A 342 -25.92 -13.36 -31.45
N ASP A 343 -26.47 -12.43 -32.25
CA ASP A 343 -27.85 -12.40 -32.80
C ASP A 343 -29.08 -12.15 -31.88
N GLN A 344 -29.76 -10.99 -32.05
CA GLN A 344 -30.87 -10.86 -33.01
C GLN A 344 -31.56 -9.46 -33.07
N MET A 345 -31.55 -8.90 -34.29
CA MET A 345 -32.66 -8.30 -35.07
C MET A 345 -33.52 -7.13 -34.53
N MET A 346 -33.47 -5.98 -35.23
CA MET A 346 -34.53 -5.55 -36.18
C MET A 346 -34.17 -4.24 -36.92
N GLN A 347 -34.26 -4.28 -38.25
CA GLN A 347 -34.44 -3.12 -39.15
C GLN A 347 -35.91 -3.10 -39.64
N PRO A 348 -36.50 -1.95 -40.06
CA PRO A 348 -36.30 -1.37 -41.43
C PRO A 348 -36.45 0.18 -41.45
N SER A 349 -36.26 1.00 -42.49
CA SER A 349 -35.78 0.94 -43.87
C SER A 349 -35.82 2.38 -44.45
N ASP A 350 -34.87 2.69 -45.35
CA ASP A 350 -34.99 3.50 -46.59
C ASP A 350 -35.38 5.01 -46.53
N ASN A 351 -34.57 5.91 -47.11
CA ASN A 351 -34.71 6.30 -48.54
C ASN A 351 -33.79 7.48 -48.97
N SER A 352 -33.22 7.32 -50.17
CA SER A 352 -32.77 8.32 -51.18
C SER A 352 -31.62 9.29 -50.82
N GLN A 353 -30.44 9.14 -51.46
CA GLN A 353 -30.01 9.71 -52.78
C GLN A 353 -29.95 11.25 -52.76
N ASP A 354 -28.94 11.97 -53.24
CA ASP A 354 -27.96 11.83 -54.33
C ASP A 354 -26.94 12.98 -54.04
N GLY A 355 -25.66 13.01 -54.38
CA GLY A 355 -24.93 12.38 -55.45
C GLY A 355 -23.64 13.19 -55.71
N THR A 356 -22.52 12.45 -55.70
CA THR A 356 -21.38 12.55 -56.64
C THR A 356 -20.43 13.74 -56.54
N SER A 357 -19.18 13.52 -56.05
CA SER A 357 -17.97 13.05 -56.78
C SER A 357 -17.21 14.24 -57.38
N SER A 358 -15.88 14.36 -57.36
CA SER A 358 -14.81 13.38 -57.35
C SER A 358 -13.46 14.10 -57.18
N ASP A 359 -12.49 13.39 -56.61
CA ASP A 359 -11.10 13.23 -57.06
C ASP A 359 -10.11 14.41 -57.12
N ASN A 360 -9.14 14.26 -56.21
CA ASN A 360 -7.70 14.07 -56.45
C ASN A 360 -6.77 15.19 -56.95
N SER A 361 -5.67 15.23 -56.19
CA SER A 361 -4.26 15.25 -56.62
C SER A 361 -3.53 16.58 -56.74
N GLU A 362 -2.46 16.63 -55.93
CA GLU A 362 -1.09 17.04 -56.25
C GLU A 362 -0.83 18.55 -56.48
N SER A 363 -0.13 19.21 -55.55
CA SER A 363 1.33 19.22 -55.31
C SER A 363 2.05 20.33 -56.08
N ALA A 364 3.04 20.90 -55.36
CA ALA A 364 4.22 21.64 -55.82
C ALA A 364 4.20 23.16 -55.60
N ASP A 365 5.00 23.55 -54.60
CA ASP A 365 6.17 24.43 -54.71
C ASP A 365 6.03 25.72 -55.52
N ASN A 366 6.29 26.86 -54.88
CA ASN A 366 7.64 27.43 -54.84
C ASN A 366 7.60 28.88 -54.30
N TRP A 367 8.52 29.19 -53.40
CA TRP A 367 8.87 30.55 -52.97
C TRP A 367 9.49 31.33 -54.14
N PRO A 368 9.44 32.68 -54.14
CA PRO A 368 10.73 33.34 -53.86
C PRO A 368 10.63 34.71 -53.14
N THR A 369 11.55 34.87 -52.17
CA THR A 369 12.45 36.01 -51.90
C THR A 369 11.93 37.46 -51.82
N ALA A 370 12.27 38.07 -50.67
CA ALA A 370 12.31 39.50 -50.35
C ALA A 370 13.30 40.30 -51.24
N PRO A 371 13.37 41.66 -51.16
CA PRO A 371 14.20 42.27 -50.10
C PRO A 371 13.78 43.67 -49.58
N SER A 372 14.44 44.02 -48.45
CA SER A 372 14.90 45.34 -47.97
C SER A 372 13.88 46.44 -47.68
N ASP A 373 13.62 46.82 -46.42
CA ASP A 373 14.45 47.58 -45.46
C ASP A 373 14.32 49.10 -45.67
N ASP A 374 13.60 49.78 -44.78
CA ASP A 374 13.87 51.16 -44.38
C ASP A 374 13.13 51.55 -43.08
N GLN A 375 13.89 52.15 -42.18
CA GLN A 375 13.54 52.47 -40.79
C GLN A 375 12.65 53.72 -40.64
N GLN A 376 11.61 53.57 -39.80
CA GLN A 376 11.02 54.50 -38.78
C GLN A 376 10.83 56.02 -39.07
N PRO A 377 9.77 56.68 -38.53
CA PRO A 377 9.62 56.83 -37.06
C PRO A 377 8.19 56.98 -36.47
N SER A 378 8.18 56.92 -35.13
CA SER A 378 7.27 57.53 -34.15
C SER A 378 5.85 56.97 -33.94
N GLY A 379 5.74 56.14 -32.91
CA GLY A 379 4.96 56.43 -31.69
C GLY A 379 3.46 56.70 -31.81
N GLN A 380 2.65 55.72 -31.43
CA GLN A 380 1.49 55.91 -30.56
C GLN A 380 0.99 54.56 -30.03
N MET A 381 0.57 54.58 -28.77
CA MET A 381 0.18 53.45 -27.93
C MET A 381 -1.10 52.76 -28.46
N MET A 382 -1.10 51.43 -28.51
CA MET A 382 -2.29 50.58 -28.38
C MET A 382 -1.90 49.26 -27.70
N GLU A 383 -2.70 48.87 -26.71
CA GLU A 383 -2.60 47.67 -25.89
C GLU A 383 -2.58 46.39 -26.74
N GLN A 384 -1.68 45.47 -26.39
CA GLN A 384 -1.80 44.06 -26.77
C GLN A 384 -2.56 43.32 -25.65
N PRO A 385 -3.42 42.34 -26.00
CA PRO A 385 -4.13 41.55 -25.01
C PRO A 385 -3.17 40.62 -24.28
N ASP A 386 -3.47 40.44 -23.00
CA ASP A 386 -2.81 39.55 -22.05
C ASP A 386 -2.70 38.14 -22.64
N LYS A 387 -1.49 37.57 -22.62
CA LYS A 387 -1.31 36.14 -22.88
C LYS A 387 -1.78 35.41 -21.63
N SER A 388 -2.88 34.69 -21.75
CA SER A 388 -3.32 33.73 -20.75
C SER A 388 -2.16 32.79 -20.42
N ASN A 389 -1.82 32.77 -19.14
CA ASN A 389 -0.98 31.76 -18.52
C ASN A 389 -1.77 30.45 -18.61
N GLU A 390 -1.51 29.64 -19.63
CA GLU A 390 -1.95 28.24 -19.61
C GLU A 390 -1.09 27.54 -18.55
N GLU A 391 -1.65 27.45 -17.34
CA GLU A 391 -1.20 26.44 -16.38
C GLU A 391 -1.39 25.10 -17.07
N VAL A 392 -0.28 24.41 -17.33
CA VAL A 392 -0.31 23.00 -17.69
C VAL A 392 -0.88 22.31 -16.45
N GLU A 393 -2.14 21.91 -16.49
CA GLU A 393 -2.67 20.91 -15.57
C GLU A 393 -1.80 19.67 -15.77
N THR A 394 -0.90 19.40 -14.82
CA THR A 394 -0.37 18.07 -14.66
C THR A 394 -1.57 17.21 -14.30
N GLU A 395 -1.92 16.27 -15.18
CA GLU A 395 -2.91 15.25 -14.81
C GLU A 395 -2.29 14.47 -13.64
N GLU A 396 -2.67 14.83 -12.41
CA GLU A 396 -2.45 13.99 -11.25
C GLU A 396 -3.14 12.67 -11.55
N THR A 397 -2.36 11.61 -11.71
CA THR A 397 -2.91 10.29 -11.92
C THR A 397 -3.75 9.92 -10.69
N THR A 398 -4.92 9.35 -10.93
CA THR A 398 -5.76 8.89 -9.82
C THR A 398 -5.04 7.73 -9.13
N SER A 399 -4.71 7.91 -7.86
CA SER A 399 -4.12 6.86 -7.00
C SER A 399 -5.03 5.63 -6.96
N THR A 400 -4.49 4.43 -7.15
CA THR A 400 -5.29 3.19 -7.05
C THR A 400 -4.63 2.15 -6.15
N LYS A 401 -3.99 2.64 -5.10
CA LYS A 401 -3.11 1.88 -4.22
C LYS A 401 -3.92 1.05 -3.23
N GLY A 402 -3.39 -0.08 -2.78
CA GLY A 402 -4.05 -0.90 -1.77
C GLY A 402 -4.20 -0.11 -0.46
N ILE A 403 -3.08 0.34 0.08
CA ILE A 403 -2.99 1.17 1.28
C ILE A 403 -2.10 2.37 0.99
N LYS A 404 -2.55 3.58 1.34
CA LYS A 404 -1.80 4.81 1.14
C LYS A 404 -1.83 5.71 2.37
N ALA A 405 -0.65 6.14 2.80
CA ALA A 405 -0.49 7.20 3.78
C ALA A 405 0.42 8.31 3.23
N LYS A 406 0.05 9.58 3.38
CA LYS A 406 1.01 10.67 3.12
C LYS A 406 2.07 10.75 4.23
N GLY A 407 1.71 10.39 5.47
CA GLY A 407 2.64 10.29 6.60
C GLY A 407 3.20 8.88 6.77
N ASN A 408 3.83 8.62 7.92
CA ASN A 408 4.38 7.32 8.25
C ASN A 408 3.28 6.26 8.29
N LEU A 409 3.58 5.08 7.75
CA LEU A 409 2.71 3.91 7.76
C LEU A 409 3.34 2.79 8.59
N ILE A 410 2.62 2.36 9.63
CA ILE A 410 3.04 1.29 10.53
C ILE A 410 2.07 0.12 10.43
N ILE A 411 2.57 -1.05 10.05
CA ILE A 411 1.86 -2.33 10.11
C ILE A 411 2.48 -3.13 11.25
N SER A 412 1.72 -3.37 12.32
CA SER A 412 2.22 -4.16 13.45
C SER A 412 1.92 -5.66 13.32
N GLY A 413 0.85 -6.00 12.59
CA GLY A 413 0.31 -7.35 12.49
C GLY A 413 -0.90 -7.38 11.55
N GLY A 414 -1.71 -8.44 11.65
CA GLY A 414 -2.88 -8.66 10.79
C GLY A 414 -2.59 -9.54 9.57
N THR A 415 -3.64 -9.84 8.80
CA THR A 415 -3.59 -10.59 7.54
C THR A 415 -4.10 -9.71 6.40
N TYR A 416 -3.31 -9.57 5.35
CA TYR A 416 -3.62 -8.72 4.20
C TYR A 416 -3.61 -9.57 2.92
N THR A 417 -4.62 -9.39 2.10
CA THR A 417 -4.70 -9.88 0.73
C THR A 417 -5.04 -8.68 -0.14
N ILE A 418 -4.03 -8.17 -0.83
CA ILE A 418 -4.09 -6.92 -1.59
C ILE A 418 -3.95 -7.24 -3.07
N ASN A 419 -4.90 -6.77 -3.86
CA ASN A 419 -4.84 -6.78 -5.31
C ASN A 419 -5.06 -5.35 -5.81
N ALA A 420 -3.99 -4.64 -6.15
CA ALA A 420 -4.01 -3.21 -6.45
C ALA A 420 -3.49 -2.93 -7.86
N ALA A 421 -4.17 -2.06 -8.62
CA ALA A 421 -3.70 -1.63 -9.94
C ALA A 421 -2.42 -0.76 -9.86
N ASP A 422 -2.23 -0.09 -8.74
CA ASP A 422 -1.03 0.68 -8.40
C ASP A 422 -0.37 -0.02 -7.20
N ASP A 423 0.49 0.65 -6.42
CA ASP A 423 1.23 0.02 -5.33
C ASP A 423 0.33 -0.77 -4.36
N GLY A 424 0.82 -1.89 -3.88
CA GLY A 424 0.17 -2.64 -2.82
C GLY A 424 0.08 -1.82 -1.53
N ILE A 425 1.21 -1.30 -1.07
CA ILE A 425 1.34 -0.51 0.16
C ILE A 425 2.28 0.65 -0.10
N HIS A 426 1.81 1.88 0.14
CA HIS A 426 2.54 3.10 -0.17
C HIS A 426 2.55 4.10 0.97
N SER A 427 3.70 4.74 1.17
CA SER A 427 3.84 5.92 2.02
C SER A 427 4.64 7.01 1.33
N ASN A 428 4.16 8.26 1.39
CA ASN A 428 4.98 9.44 1.04
C ASN A 428 6.01 9.81 2.14
N SER A 429 6.24 8.90 3.07
CA SER A 429 7.21 8.99 4.14
C SER A 429 7.81 7.61 4.38
N ASN A 430 7.77 7.08 5.59
CA ASN A 430 8.36 5.77 5.91
C ASN A 430 7.31 4.68 6.08
N ILE A 431 7.68 3.46 5.70
CA ILE A 431 6.93 2.24 6.01
C ILE A 431 7.70 1.45 7.07
N THR A 432 6.98 0.98 8.09
CA THR A 432 7.51 0.01 9.07
C THR A 432 6.56 -1.17 9.20
N ILE A 433 7.06 -2.37 8.89
CA ILE A 433 6.35 -3.65 9.02
C ILE A 433 6.96 -4.41 10.20
N ASN A 434 6.23 -4.49 11.31
CA ASN A 434 6.64 -5.22 12.51
C ASN A 434 6.17 -6.68 12.56
N GLY A 435 5.29 -7.08 11.63
CA GLY A 435 4.71 -8.41 11.59
C GLY A 435 3.51 -8.50 10.66
N GLY A 436 2.79 -9.63 10.74
CA GLY A 436 1.61 -9.91 9.94
C GLY A 436 1.84 -10.93 8.82
N THR A 437 0.78 -11.23 8.07
CA THR A 437 0.83 -12.05 6.84
C THR A 437 0.29 -11.22 5.69
N LEU A 438 1.14 -10.82 4.76
CA LEU A 438 0.83 -9.92 3.66
C LEU A 438 0.96 -10.70 2.35
N ALA A 439 -0.15 -10.90 1.64
CA ALA A 439 -0.17 -11.41 0.27
C ALA A 439 -0.54 -10.24 -0.67
N ILE A 440 0.38 -9.88 -1.56
CA ILE A 440 0.28 -8.68 -2.39
C ILE A 440 0.42 -9.06 -3.86
N ALA A 441 -0.53 -8.60 -4.67
CA ALA A 441 -0.40 -8.48 -6.11
C ALA A 441 -0.59 -7.00 -6.45
N SER A 442 0.43 -6.40 -7.07
CA SER A 442 0.40 -5.00 -7.46
C SER A 442 0.64 -4.87 -8.96
N GLY A 443 0.04 -3.84 -9.56
CA GLY A 443 0.32 -3.43 -10.92
C GLY A 443 1.52 -2.46 -11.04
N ASP A 444 1.96 -1.91 -9.91
CA ASP A 444 3.17 -1.10 -9.72
C ASP A 444 3.95 -1.78 -8.57
N ASP A 445 4.40 -1.09 -7.53
CA ASP A 445 5.26 -1.71 -6.53
C ASP A 445 4.52 -2.56 -5.49
N GLY A 446 5.18 -3.61 -5.02
CA GLY A 446 4.65 -4.40 -3.91
C GLY A 446 4.54 -3.55 -2.63
N VAL A 447 5.65 -2.92 -2.25
CA VAL A 447 5.76 -2.00 -1.10
C VAL A 447 6.66 -0.83 -1.49
N HIS A 448 6.15 0.40 -1.43
CA HIS A 448 6.86 1.61 -1.82
C HIS A 448 6.87 2.68 -0.72
N ALA A 449 8.04 3.25 -0.43
CA ALA A 449 8.15 4.40 0.45
C ALA A 449 9.02 5.51 -0.16
N ASP A 450 8.52 6.75 -0.13
CA ASP A 450 9.32 7.92 -0.54
C ASP A 450 10.56 8.13 0.36
N GLY A 451 10.53 7.57 1.58
CA GLY A 451 11.65 7.52 2.52
C GLY A 451 12.25 6.11 2.62
N GLN A 452 12.05 5.46 3.76
CA GLN A 452 12.57 4.10 4.00
C GLN A 452 11.47 3.06 4.22
N VAL A 453 11.77 1.82 3.82
CA VAL A 453 11.02 0.62 4.21
C VAL A 453 11.81 -0.18 5.24
N ILE A 454 11.22 -0.41 6.41
CA ILE A 454 11.79 -1.25 7.47
C ILE A 454 10.91 -2.49 7.67
N VAL A 455 11.49 -3.67 7.49
CA VAL A 455 10.84 -4.96 7.78
C VAL A 455 11.49 -5.59 9.02
N ASN A 456 10.80 -5.50 10.15
CA ASN A 456 11.25 -6.10 11.41
C ASN A 456 10.90 -7.59 11.51
N ASP A 457 9.69 -7.98 11.06
CA ASP A 457 9.22 -9.36 11.02
C ASP A 457 7.98 -9.47 10.08
N GLY A 458 7.45 -10.68 9.90
CA GLY A 458 6.22 -10.95 9.14
C GLY A 458 6.40 -12.00 8.05
N THR A 459 5.30 -12.42 7.42
CA THR A 459 5.31 -13.18 6.17
C THR A 459 4.83 -12.28 5.04
N ILE A 460 5.73 -11.91 4.13
CA ILE A 460 5.43 -11.02 3.00
C ILE A 460 5.60 -11.83 1.72
N ALA A 461 4.50 -12.01 0.99
CA ALA A 461 4.45 -12.71 -0.28
C ALA A 461 3.95 -11.74 -1.36
N ILE A 462 4.83 -11.32 -2.26
CA ILE A 462 4.52 -10.43 -3.39
C ILE A 462 4.50 -11.31 -4.64
N SER A 463 3.31 -11.57 -5.19
CA SER A 463 3.18 -12.50 -6.32
C SER A 463 3.42 -11.86 -7.68
N GLU A 464 3.25 -10.55 -7.78
CA GLU A 464 3.58 -9.72 -8.94
C GLU A 464 3.68 -8.26 -8.48
N SER A 465 4.60 -7.53 -9.09
CA SER A 465 4.78 -6.08 -8.98
C SER A 465 5.73 -5.59 -10.07
N TYR A 466 5.83 -4.27 -10.25
CA TYR A 466 6.90 -3.61 -10.99
C TYR A 466 8.20 -3.79 -10.23
N GLU A 467 8.37 -3.12 -9.08
CA GLU A 467 9.43 -3.45 -8.11
C GLU A 467 8.86 -4.21 -6.90
N GLY A 468 9.68 -5.03 -6.25
CA GLY A 468 9.25 -5.80 -5.09
C GLY A 468 9.07 -4.92 -3.84
N ILE A 469 10.20 -4.46 -3.28
CA ILE A 469 10.23 -3.53 -2.15
C ILE A 469 11.14 -2.37 -2.49
N GLU A 470 10.57 -1.17 -2.56
CA GLU A 470 11.28 0.08 -2.83
C GLU A 470 11.22 1.01 -1.61
N GLY A 471 12.39 1.52 -1.24
CA GLY A 471 12.49 2.68 -0.36
C GLY A 471 13.56 3.62 -0.90
N ASN A 472 13.16 4.79 -1.41
CA ASN A 472 14.05 5.73 -2.09
C ASN A 472 15.35 5.99 -1.29
N GLU A 473 15.24 6.16 0.02
CA GLU A 473 16.40 6.36 0.90
C GLU A 473 16.98 5.02 1.38
N LYS A 474 16.13 4.07 1.78
CA LYS A 474 16.60 2.81 2.37
C LYS A 474 15.58 1.68 2.33
N VAL A 475 16.08 0.47 2.07
CA VAL A 475 15.41 -0.79 2.42
C VAL A 475 16.18 -1.49 3.52
N LEU A 476 15.56 -1.69 4.68
CA LEU A 476 16.14 -2.38 5.83
C LEU A 476 15.35 -3.64 6.17
N ILE A 477 15.98 -4.80 5.98
CA ILE A 477 15.44 -6.10 6.34
C ILE A 477 16.11 -6.61 7.62
N VAL A 478 15.36 -6.60 8.72
CA VAL A 478 15.81 -7.12 10.02
C VAL A 478 15.36 -8.57 10.24
N GLY A 479 14.20 -8.94 9.71
CA GLY A 479 13.58 -10.24 9.94
C GLY A 479 12.46 -10.57 8.96
N GLY A 480 11.68 -11.62 9.29
CA GLY A 480 10.55 -12.07 8.48
C GLY A 480 10.90 -13.10 7.40
N GLN A 481 9.84 -13.59 6.74
CA GLN A 481 9.88 -14.42 5.54
C GLN A 481 9.37 -13.58 4.37
N ILE A 482 10.23 -13.31 3.40
CA ILE A 482 9.90 -12.53 2.21
C ILE A 482 10.04 -13.42 0.98
N THR A 483 9.00 -13.49 0.16
CA THR A 483 9.06 -14.11 -1.16
C THR A 483 8.44 -13.15 -2.15
N LEU A 484 9.17 -12.77 -3.20
CA LEU A 484 8.69 -11.80 -4.17
C LEU A 484 8.99 -12.18 -5.61
N THR A 485 8.10 -11.73 -6.51
CA THR A 485 8.27 -11.76 -7.96
C THR A 485 8.00 -10.37 -8.51
N SER A 486 8.97 -9.80 -9.22
CA SER A 486 8.92 -8.44 -9.78
C SER A 486 9.27 -8.43 -11.27
N SER A 487 8.67 -7.51 -12.03
CA SER A 487 8.99 -7.32 -13.45
C SER A 487 10.17 -6.39 -13.70
N ASP A 488 10.57 -5.64 -12.69
CA ASP A 488 11.82 -4.90 -12.61
C ASP A 488 12.55 -5.37 -11.35
N ASP A 489 12.93 -4.47 -10.46
CA ASP A 489 13.83 -4.79 -9.37
C ASP A 489 13.19 -5.56 -8.22
N GLY A 490 13.96 -6.45 -7.60
CA GLY A 490 13.50 -7.18 -6.41
C GLY A 490 13.43 -6.25 -5.21
N PHE A 491 14.56 -5.65 -4.85
CA PHE A 491 14.68 -4.56 -3.89
C PHE A 491 15.36 -3.37 -4.54
N ASN A 492 14.85 -2.16 -4.30
CA ASN A 492 15.43 -0.92 -4.80
C ASN A 492 15.53 0.14 -3.67
N GLY A 493 16.64 0.86 -3.64
CA GLY A 493 16.82 2.03 -2.77
C GLY A 493 18.26 2.56 -2.79
N ASP A 494 18.51 3.75 -2.22
CA ASP A 494 19.88 4.27 -2.08
C ASP A 494 20.74 3.37 -1.17
N THR A 495 20.19 2.91 -0.06
CA THR A 495 20.88 1.97 0.84
C THR A 495 20.06 0.72 1.06
N ILE A 496 20.66 -0.45 0.87
CA ILE A 496 20.02 -1.73 1.19
C ILE A 496 20.79 -2.43 2.30
N GLU A 497 20.11 -2.70 3.41
CA GLU A 497 20.66 -3.37 4.58
C GLU A 497 19.88 -4.64 4.92
N ILE A 498 20.55 -5.78 4.94
CA ILE A 498 19.98 -7.07 5.32
C ILE A 498 20.72 -7.59 6.55
N SER A 499 20.01 -7.69 7.67
CA SER A 499 20.57 -8.15 8.95
C SER A 499 19.94 -9.44 9.48
N GLY A 500 18.83 -9.88 8.89
CA GLY A 500 18.15 -11.11 9.28
C GLY A 500 17.03 -11.50 8.30
N GLY A 501 16.19 -12.45 8.73
CA GLY A 501 15.08 -12.97 7.92
C GLY A 501 15.50 -14.03 6.90
N HIS A 502 14.52 -14.47 6.12
CA HIS A 502 14.69 -15.34 4.96
C HIS A 502 13.97 -14.70 3.77
N THR A 503 14.73 -14.40 2.73
CA THR A 503 14.27 -13.65 1.56
C THR A 503 14.54 -14.46 0.29
N GLU A 504 13.49 -14.68 -0.50
CA GLU A 504 13.57 -15.26 -1.86
C GLU A 504 13.07 -14.23 -2.87
N ILE A 505 13.93 -13.85 -3.81
CA ILE A 505 13.67 -12.86 -4.86
C ILE A 505 13.68 -13.53 -6.23
N ASP A 506 12.67 -13.25 -7.04
CA ASP A 506 12.60 -13.60 -8.46
C ASP A 506 12.33 -12.32 -9.27
N ALA A 507 13.39 -11.70 -9.80
CA ALA A 507 13.32 -10.37 -10.43
C ALA A 507 13.68 -10.45 -11.92
N GLU A 508 12.89 -9.80 -12.77
CA GLU A 508 13.23 -9.59 -14.19
C GLU A 508 14.20 -8.41 -14.41
N GLY A 509 14.18 -7.43 -13.51
CA GLY A 509 15.20 -6.39 -13.33
C GLY A 509 16.38 -6.86 -12.49
N ASP A 510 17.00 -5.95 -11.77
CA ASP A 510 18.02 -6.27 -10.78
C ASP A 510 17.43 -7.04 -9.60
N GLY A 511 18.17 -8.04 -9.12
CA GLY A 511 17.72 -8.77 -7.95
C GLY A 511 17.68 -7.89 -6.69
N ILE A 512 18.77 -7.15 -6.47
CA ILE A 512 18.92 -6.17 -5.41
C ILE A 512 19.66 -5.00 -6.06
N ASP A 513 19.00 -3.85 -6.21
CA ASP A 513 19.60 -2.62 -6.73
C ASP A 513 19.79 -1.59 -5.61
N ALA A 514 21.05 -1.31 -5.28
CA ALA A 514 21.41 -0.29 -4.32
C ALA A 514 22.14 0.87 -4.99
N ASN A 515 21.43 1.97 -5.25
CA ASN A 515 22.01 3.19 -5.83
C ASN A 515 23.20 3.77 -5.02
N GLY A 516 23.37 3.34 -3.76
CA GLY A 516 24.52 3.60 -2.91
C GLY A 516 25.23 2.32 -2.45
N ILE A 517 24.85 1.80 -1.28
CA ILE A 517 25.58 0.73 -0.58
C ILE A 517 24.67 -0.47 -0.29
N LEU A 518 25.17 -1.66 -0.57
CA LEU A 518 24.59 -2.93 -0.11
C LEU A 518 25.34 -3.45 1.13
N THR A 519 24.64 -3.68 2.24
CA THR A 519 25.21 -4.33 3.43
C THR A 519 24.44 -5.58 3.82
N VAL A 520 25.16 -6.70 4.00
CA VAL A 520 24.60 -7.96 4.49
C VAL A 520 25.35 -8.40 5.75
N SER A 521 24.64 -8.51 6.87
CA SER A 521 25.20 -8.87 8.17
C SER A 521 24.59 -10.13 8.80
N GLY A 522 23.48 -10.61 8.25
CA GLY A 522 22.78 -11.80 8.73
C GLY A 522 21.66 -12.22 7.77
N GLY A 523 20.85 -13.18 8.22
CA GLY A 523 19.73 -13.71 7.43
C GLY A 523 20.14 -14.71 6.35
N GLU A 524 19.14 -15.12 5.57
CA GLU A 524 19.29 -15.96 4.38
C GLU A 524 18.64 -15.23 3.19
N THR A 525 19.40 -14.97 2.14
CA THR A 525 18.92 -14.27 0.95
C THR A 525 19.24 -15.08 -0.30
N TYR A 526 18.20 -15.39 -1.08
CA TYR A 526 18.28 -16.17 -2.29
C TYR A 526 17.69 -15.36 -3.44
N VAL A 527 18.49 -15.12 -4.48
CA VAL A 527 18.13 -14.22 -5.57
C VAL A 527 18.21 -14.95 -6.90
N SER A 528 17.06 -15.14 -7.54
CA SER A 528 16.94 -15.48 -8.95
C SER A 528 16.85 -14.18 -9.73
N GLY A 529 18.01 -13.68 -10.15
CA GLY A 529 18.13 -12.43 -10.89
C GLY A 529 17.81 -12.57 -12.39
N PRO A 530 18.11 -11.52 -13.16
CA PRO A 530 17.70 -11.37 -14.55
C PRO A 530 18.42 -12.36 -15.45
N THR A 531 17.79 -12.69 -16.58
CA THR A 531 18.43 -13.50 -17.65
C THR A 531 19.09 -12.68 -18.75
N GLY A 532 18.81 -11.37 -18.77
CA GLY A 532 19.41 -10.40 -19.69
C GLY A 532 20.73 -9.84 -19.15
N ASP A 533 21.61 -9.41 -20.04
CA ASP A 533 22.91 -8.84 -19.69
C ASP A 533 22.87 -7.36 -19.28
N GLY A 534 21.69 -6.72 -19.34
CA GLY A 534 21.48 -5.32 -18.96
C GLY A 534 21.39 -5.08 -17.46
N ASN A 535 21.05 -6.12 -16.70
CA ASN A 535 20.82 -6.11 -15.25
C ASN A 535 21.62 -7.26 -14.58
N GLY A 536 21.80 -7.20 -13.27
CA GLY A 536 22.52 -8.12 -12.40
C GLY A 536 21.66 -8.74 -11.28
N ALA A 537 22.12 -9.87 -10.72
CA ALA A 537 21.45 -10.44 -9.54
C ALA A 537 21.73 -9.62 -8.26
N LEU A 538 22.81 -8.82 -8.28
CA LEU A 538 23.13 -7.77 -7.34
C LEU A 538 23.59 -6.60 -8.19
N ASP A 539 23.14 -5.39 -7.91
CA ASP A 539 23.72 -4.15 -8.42
C ASP A 539 23.86 -3.15 -7.27
N TYR A 540 24.95 -2.40 -7.32
CA TYR A 540 25.21 -1.32 -6.37
C TYR A 540 26.26 -0.35 -6.90
N GLU A 541 26.12 0.96 -6.60
CA GLU A 541 27.04 1.95 -7.15
C GLU A 541 28.34 2.15 -6.36
N THR A 542 28.28 2.11 -5.02
CA THR A 542 29.39 2.56 -4.17
C THR A 542 30.22 1.41 -3.59
N ASP A 543 29.61 0.56 -2.75
CA ASP A 543 30.28 -0.58 -2.13
C ASP A 543 29.26 -1.65 -1.73
N ALA A 544 29.73 -2.89 -1.62
CA ALA A 544 28.95 -3.97 -1.04
C ALA A 544 29.75 -4.68 0.04
N VAL A 545 29.17 -4.80 1.23
CA VAL A 545 29.84 -5.35 2.41
C VAL A 545 29.06 -6.54 2.95
N ILE A 546 29.71 -7.70 3.00
CA ILE A 546 29.16 -8.88 3.68
C ILE A 546 29.97 -9.26 4.92
N THR A 547 29.28 -9.38 6.06
CA THR A 547 29.87 -9.68 7.37
C THR A 547 29.26 -10.89 8.06
N GLY A 548 28.11 -11.37 7.57
CA GLY A 548 27.40 -12.52 8.12
C GLY A 548 26.24 -12.95 7.23
N GLY A 549 25.56 -14.03 7.60
CA GLY A 549 24.39 -14.56 6.88
C GLY A 549 24.74 -15.47 5.71
N ILE A 550 23.71 -15.89 4.99
CA ILE A 550 23.80 -16.65 3.74
C ILE A 550 23.28 -15.76 2.63
N LEU A 551 24.04 -15.62 1.55
CA LEU A 551 23.56 -15.04 0.30
C LEU A 551 23.92 -15.94 -0.87
N VAL A 552 22.93 -16.25 -1.70
CA VAL A 552 23.09 -16.96 -2.97
C VAL A 552 22.34 -16.17 -4.05
N ALA A 553 23.07 -15.58 -4.98
CA ALA A 553 22.48 -14.84 -6.09
C ALA A 553 22.91 -15.46 -7.42
N ALA A 554 21.95 -15.80 -8.27
CA ALA A 554 22.18 -16.37 -9.59
C ALA A 554 21.44 -15.56 -10.64
N GLY A 555 22.12 -15.17 -11.72
CA GLY A 555 21.53 -14.38 -12.79
C GLY A 555 22.44 -14.35 -14.01
N SER A 556 22.31 -13.30 -14.81
CA SER A 556 23.22 -13.10 -15.94
C SER A 556 24.64 -12.74 -15.51
N SER A 557 25.59 -13.01 -16.39
CA SER A 557 27.01 -12.71 -16.20
C SER A 557 27.41 -11.35 -16.76
N GLY A 558 26.55 -10.70 -17.57
CA GLY A 558 26.80 -9.40 -18.19
C GLY A 558 27.18 -8.32 -17.16
N MET A 559 26.37 -8.18 -16.12
CA MET A 559 26.52 -7.20 -15.04
C MET A 559 26.85 -7.87 -13.69
N ALA A 560 27.30 -9.13 -13.70
CA ALA A 560 27.58 -9.83 -12.45
C ALA A 560 28.69 -9.13 -11.65
N VAL A 561 28.35 -8.71 -10.43
CA VAL A 561 29.27 -8.14 -9.44
C VAL A 561 29.42 -9.07 -8.23
N ASN A 562 30.41 -8.78 -7.39
CA ASN A 562 30.69 -9.53 -6.16
C ASN A 562 30.96 -8.53 -5.03
N PHE A 563 30.82 -8.94 -3.78
CA PHE A 563 31.11 -8.12 -2.62
C PHE A 563 32.52 -7.50 -2.61
N GLY A 564 32.62 -6.32 -2.01
CA GLY A 564 33.83 -5.54 -1.87
C GLY A 564 34.80 -6.06 -0.81
N ASN A 565 36.03 -5.55 -0.85
CA ASN A 565 37.13 -5.96 0.04
C ASN A 565 36.97 -5.55 1.51
N ASN A 566 35.97 -4.71 1.82
CA ASN A 566 35.62 -4.34 3.19
C ASN A 566 34.83 -5.46 3.91
N SER A 567 34.42 -6.48 3.18
CA SER A 567 33.73 -7.67 3.70
C SER A 567 34.62 -8.47 4.66
N THR A 568 33.99 -9.08 5.66
CA THR A 568 34.66 -9.95 6.65
C THR A 568 34.23 -11.42 6.54
N GLN A 569 33.20 -11.71 5.74
CA GLN A 569 32.80 -13.06 5.35
C GLN A 569 33.27 -13.35 3.92
N GLY A 570 33.62 -14.60 3.62
CA GLY A 570 34.07 -14.99 2.29
C GLY A 570 32.95 -14.95 1.24
N SER A 571 33.24 -14.47 0.03
CA SER A 571 32.31 -14.45 -1.10
C SER A 571 32.95 -14.96 -2.40
N VAL A 572 32.20 -15.76 -3.15
CA VAL A 572 32.62 -16.44 -4.37
C VAL A 572 31.70 -16.04 -5.51
N LEU A 573 32.25 -15.34 -6.52
CA LEU A 573 31.60 -15.15 -7.82
C LEU A 573 32.21 -16.11 -8.84
N VAL A 574 31.37 -16.87 -9.54
CA VAL A 574 31.76 -17.71 -10.68
C VAL A 574 30.85 -17.40 -11.86
N ASN A 575 31.47 -17.03 -12.99
CA ASN A 575 30.80 -16.99 -14.30
C ASN A 575 30.97 -18.33 -15.00
N MET A 576 29.97 -18.76 -15.76
CA MET A 576 29.91 -20.05 -16.42
C MET A 576 29.05 -20.03 -17.69
N ASP A 577 29.10 -21.11 -18.45
CA ASP A 577 28.14 -21.33 -19.53
C ASP A 577 26.71 -21.38 -18.97
N ARG A 578 25.72 -21.02 -19.80
CA ARG A 578 24.30 -20.98 -19.41
C ARG A 578 23.85 -22.28 -18.75
N GLN A 579 23.22 -22.15 -17.58
CA GLN A 579 22.55 -23.23 -16.86
C GLN A 579 21.03 -23.05 -16.92
N GLU A 580 20.30 -24.16 -16.83
CA GLU A 580 18.84 -24.16 -16.87
C GLU A 580 18.25 -23.84 -15.48
N ALA A 581 17.07 -23.22 -15.48
CA ALA A 581 16.25 -23.02 -14.29
C ALA A 581 15.98 -24.34 -13.55
N GLY A 582 15.87 -24.28 -12.22
CA GLY A 582 15.60 -25.43 -11.36
C GLY A 582 16.75 -26.44 -11.26
N THR A 583 17.94 -26.10 -11.77
CA THR A 583 19.14 -26.93 -11.58
C THR A 583 19.86 -26.59 -10.28
N ASP A 584 20.42 -27.60 -9.60
CA ASP A 584 21.07 -27.41 -8.30
C ASP A 584 22.29 -26.50 -8.39
N ILE A 585 22.38 -25.56 -7.45
CA ILE A 585 23.55 -24.77 -7.09
C ILE A 585 24.04 -25.28 -5.74
N VAL A 586 25.15 -26.04 -5.76
CA VAL A 586 25.69 -26.73 -4.58
C VAL A 586 27.13 -26.28 -4.34
N LEU A 587 27.39 -25.72 -3.17
CA LEU A 587 28.74 -25.42 -2.69
C LEU A 587 29.18 -26.48 -1.68
N THR A 588 30.34 -27.08 -1.92
CA THR A 588 30.95 -28.06 -1.01
C THR A 588 32.34 -27.64 -0.57
N ASP A 589 32.71 -27.97 0.66
CA ASP A 589 34.08 -27.80 1.16
C ASP A 589 35.04 -28.89 0.63
N ALA A 590 36.33 -28.80 0.97
CA ALA A 590 37.34 -29.77 0.56
C ALA A 590 37.11 -31.21 1.09
N SER A 591 36.31 -31.37 2.15
CA SER A 591 35.92 -32.69 2.68
C SER A 591 34.71 -33.30 1.95
N GLY A 592 34.02 -32.49 1.13
CA GLY A 592 32.78 -32.86 0.45
C GLY A 592 31.53 -32.55 1.27
N THR A 593 31.64 -31.78 2.35
CA THR A 593 30.48 -31.32 3.14
C THR A 593 29.74 -30.23 2.36
N GLU A 594 28.43 -30.38 2.23
CA GLU A 594 27.54 -29.38 1.60
C GLU A 594 27.37 -28.18 2.53
N LEU A 595 27.64 -26.99 2.00
CA LEU A 595 27.48 -25.71 2.70
C LEU A 595 26.23 -24.98 2.25
N ILE A 596 25.91 -25.08 0.96
CA ILE A 596 24.77 -24.44 0.30
C ILE A 596 24.20 -25.43 -0.71
N ASN A 597 22.87 -25.46 -0.80
CA ASN A 597 22.12 -26.18 -1.82
C ASN A 597 20.80 -25.45 -2.08
N TRP A 598 20.70 -24.87 -3.26
CA TRP A 598 19.58 -24.05 -3.68
C TRP A 598 19.34 -24.21 -5.18
N GLN A 599 18.15 -23.83 -5.66
CA GLN A 599 17.78 -23.88 -7.06
C GLN A 599 17.22 -22.52 -7.48
N ALA A 600 17.87 -21.89 -8.47
CA ALA A 600 17.35 -20.66 -9.07
C ALA A 600 16.09 -20.97 -9.90
N SER A 601 15.07 -20.12 -9.81
CA SER A 601 13.85 -20.23 -10.62
C SER A 601 14.09 -19.84 -12.09
N LYS A 602 15.20 -19.16 -12.37
CA LYS A 602 15.57 -18.64 -13.69
C LYS A 602 16.84 -19.26 -14.24
N LYS A 603 17.06 -19.09 -15.55
CA LYS A 603 18.32 -19.45 -16.21
C LYS A 603 19.42 -18.50 -15.74
N TYR A 604 20.64 -18.99 -15.59
CA TYR A 604 21.73 -18.18 -15.07
C TYR A 604 23.06 -18.51 -15.76
N THR A 605 23.97 -17.55 -15.78
CA THR A 605 25.37 -17.67 -16.25
C THR A 605 26.36 -17.16 -15.20
N SER A 606 25.89 -16.63 -14.08
CA SER A 606 26.69 -16.24 -12.92
C SER A 606 26.08 -16.78 -11.63
N VAL A 607 26.93 -17.02 -10.63
CA VAL A 607 26.51 -17.28 -9.26
C VAL A 607 27.45 -16.57 -8.29
N VAL A 608 26.89 -15.78 -7.38
CA VAL A 608 27.54 -15.22 -6.19
C VAL A 608 27.09 -16.02 -4.97
N ILE A 609 28.03 -16.53 -4.18
CA ILE A 609 27.75 -17.24 -2.93
C ILE A 609 28.60 -16.69 -1.80
N SER A 610 27.95 -16.33 -0.70
CA SER A 610 28.59 -16.10 0.59
C SER A 610 27.88 -16.88 1.68
N CYS A 611 28.65 -17.51 2.56
CA CYS A 611 28.13 -18.12 3.77
C CYS A 611 29.23 -18.22 4.84
N PRO A 612 28.90 -18.47 6.12
CA PRO A 612 29.89 -18.49 7.21
C PRO A 612 30.95 -19.59 7.07
N GLY A 613 30.70 -20.61 6.23
CA GLY A 613 31.64 -21.70 5.96
C GLY A 613 32.77 -21.34 4.97
N ILE A 614 32.72 -20.17 4.31
CA ILE A 614 33.73 -19.73 3.36
C ILE A 614 34.84 -18.98 4.10
N ALA A 615 36.06 -19.51 4.05
CA ALA A 615 37.23 -19.01 4.78
C ALA A 615 38.43 -18.85 3.84
N GLN A 616 39.25 -17.82 4.12
CA GLN A 616 40.51 -17.60 3.40
C GLN A 616 41.49 -18.76 3.62
N GLY A 617 42.13 -19.20 2.55
CA GLY A 617 43.11 -20.29 2.51
C GLY A 617 42.52 -21.67 2.22
N GLU A 618 41.19 -21.80 2.24
CA GLU A 618 40.48 -23.06 2.00
C GLU A 618 40.04 -23.20 0.54
N SER A 619 39.71 -24.42 0.13
CA SER A 619 39.19 -24.74 -1.20
C SER A 619 37.76 -25.25 -1.15
N TYR A 620 36.98 -24.84 -2.14
CA TYR A 620 35.57 -25.16 -2.30
C TYR A 620 35.30 -25.68 -3.70
N THR A 621 34.23 -26.45 -3.86
CA THR A 621 33.75 -26.88 -5.17
C THR A 621 32.31 -26.41 -5.36
N LEU A 622 32.11 -25.52 -6.33
CA LEU A 622 30.80 -25.09 -6.81
C LEU A 622 30.37 -26.01 -7.95
N LYS A 623 29.23 -26.69 -7.77
CA LYS A 623 28.50 -27.37 -8.84
C LYS A 623 27.23 -26.58 -9.10
N ALA A 624 27.10 -26.03 -10.30
CA ALA A 624 25.93 -25.24 -10.70
C ALA A 624 25.41 -25.81 -12.02
N GLY A 625 24.30 -26.55 -11.95
CA GLY A 625 23.79 -27.36 -13.04
C GLY A 625 24.82 -28.37 -13.56
N THR A 626 25.25 -28.18 -14.81
CA THR A 626 26.26 -28.99 -15.49
C THR A 626 27.69 -28.47 -15.27
N SER A 627 27.84 -27.23 -14.79
CA SER A 627 29.13 -26.63 -14.50
C SER A 627 29.71 -27.14 -13.19
N LYS A 628 31.04 -27.26 -13.13
CA LYS A 628 31.77 -27.63 -11.92
C LYS A 628 33.10 -26.87 -11.86
N THR A 629 33.23 -26.04 -10.83
CA THR A 629 34.39 -25.18 -10.61
C THR A 629 34.98 -25.43 -9.22
N THR A 630 36.29 -25.62 -9.14
CA THR A 630 37.01 -25.61 -7.86
C THR A 630 37.58 -24.22 -7.63
N VAL A 631 37.32 -23.67 -6.45
CA VAL A 631 37.68 -22.33 -6.01
C VAL A 631 38.66 -22.47 -4.84
N THR A 632 39.74 -21.69 -4.84
CA THR A 632 40.65 -21.57 -3.70
C THR A 632 40.66 -20.11 -3.25
N MET A 633 40.32 -19.87 -1.98
CA MET A 633 40.14 -18.53 -1.42
C MET A 633 41.48 -17.90 -1.00
N ASP A 634 42.29 -17.44 -1.95
CA ASP A 634 43.55 -16.75 -1.62
C ASP A 634 43.30 -15.43 -0.84
N SER A 635 42.12 -14.83 -1.04
CA SER A 635 41.52 -13.71 -0.30
C SER A 635 40.09 -14.04 0.11
N LEU A 636 39.44 -13.19 0.92
CA LEU A 636 38.02 -13.36 1.28
C LEU A 636 37.08 -13.21 0.08
N ILE A 637 37.46 -12.43 -0.94
CA ILE A 637 36.70 -12.28 -2.16
C ILE A 637 37.38 -13.08 -3.27
N TYR A 638 36.64 -13.98 -3.90
CA TYR A 638 37.07 -14.74 -5.07
C TYR A 638 36.20 -14.41 -6.28
N GLY A 639 36.83 -14.24 -7.43
CA GLY A 639 36.16 -13.84 -8.66
C GLY A 639 36.01 -12.32 -8.73
N THR A 640 36.18 -11.78 -9.93
CA THR A 640 35.98 -10.35 -10.21
C THR A 640 34.70 -10.18 -11.00
N GLY A 641 33.86 -9.24 -10.59
CA GLY A 641 32.70 -8.83 -11.37
C GLY A 641 33.07 -8.10 -12.65
N ASN A 642 32.06 -7.89 -13.49
CA ASN A 642 32.11 -6.92 -14.58
C ASN A 642 31.88 -5.50 -14.02
N THR A 643 32.01 -4.48 -14.86
CA THR A 643 31.72 -3.08 -14.50
C THR A 643 30.29 -2.95 -13.97
N MET A 644 30.12 -2.17 -12.89
CA MET A 644 28.82 -1.82 -12.27
C MET A 644 27.88 -1.19 -13.31
N GLY A 645 26.57 -1.43 -13.14
CA GLY A 645 25.50 -0.83 -13.93
C GLY A 645 25.48 0.68 -13.83
N ARG A 646 24.75 1.33 -14.75
CA ARG A 646 24.77 2.79 -14.90
C ARG A 646 23.51 3.32 -15.51
#